data_AF-A0A3L7PPK8-F1
#
_entry.id   AF-A0A3L7PPK8-F1
#
_cell.length_a   1.000
_cell.length_b   1.000
_cell.length_c   1.000
_cell.angle_alpha   90.00
_cell.angle_beta   90.00
_cell.angle_gamma   90.00
#
_symmetry.space_group_name_H-M   'P 1'
#
loop_
_entity.id
_entity.type
_entity.pdbx_description
1 polymer ?
#
loop_
_entity_poly.entity_id
_entity_poly.type
_entity_poly.pdbx_seq_one_letter_code
_entity_poly.pdbx_strand_id
1 'polypeptide(L)'
;MKLNFYPTIPGLLSCAVTAVAIACAPLAYAAPQQQQMADRARQIAEQMALCPVKAMPASLDAGFVAPQTDVKFEATLLNTLDRPVKCIRSAPSCTCTTVDMLGKEIPAGGTLKVPLSMRTSGATGEKSAQVMLMFDGVPGLIELSIKAEVSYPVRAIQQSVDADGKPRRDPYINAFDNKANVTGEITVESIDGKPFRIMSVGGDAPAFIDYKPTEQGPRESYRVRYDFSALPCERVPKYLVIETDRADARLIDMRVRHECTKISANFGFAQYRENVGVMAPGETKAFEVEIKHANGVRIDSVTSSDPRIDAKLIDQKSGAEDGLLVHVAVTAKPDSAGMVLTPLRFVGVGPDPKQPVPTGQPAVGTARESDFLIYLKIERPIPPLQAKPVTQAPPKELPATVRAAVLAPASVPTDARVNAAKITTLGAPNVPSRVIQPLPVILRIADRAEDVPMDAARFAAAKIAVSKGLAFMRAAQGPNGGWMESTAAKATDQSTPSTAVPNAVTALALKAFAQAGFTANTDVNARRALAFVTSGTQLGGAFQPDLGGGLANYVASMVLMGLAAQQDPALSLEVETVRTWLVKNQWNQSQGISPNADWFGGSGYGSHGRPDLSNTQLMLDALHDAGASTDDPAVQRALVFVERTQNIKSNDASWAQHGSGDGGFAYTAANGGESFASDVAGEGRYGEKMPPETRALRSYGSMTYAGFKSMLYAGLAPNDPRVTAAFDWIRSHWTFTENPGLGSQGLYYYLHAAARALNASGAISVTVTSDVAKTTAPANPSESQEISTSSRNWRNDLTDAVLASQRADGSWVNSADRWQEGQPELVTVYAILALEEVLKPVTQSQ
;
A
#
# COMPACT_ATOMS: atom_id res chain seq x y z
N MET A 1 32.81 -66.64 -13.50
CA MET A 1 31.96 -67.41 -12.56
C MET A 1 30.63 -66.67 -12.47
N LYS A 2 29.63 -67.17 -13.23
CA LYS A 2 28.16 -66.97 -13.26
C LYS A 2 27.56 -65.54 -13.11
N LEU A 3 26.67 -65.00 -13.97
CA LEU A 3 26.01 -65.32 -15.27
C LEU A 3 25.22 -64.00 -15.60
N ASN A 4 25.41 -63.33 -16.76
CA ASN A 4 24.52 -63.32 -17.95
C ASN A 4 23.09 -62.75 -17.73
N PHE A 5 22.39 -61.96 -18.56
CA PHE A 5 22.42 -61.64 -20.00
C PHE A 5 21.46 -60.42 -20.24
N TYR A 6 21.75 -59.55 -21.22
CA TYR A 6 20.74 -58.74 -21.99
C TYR A 6 19.79 -59.70 -22.77
N PRO A 7 18.59 -59.35 -23.31
CA PRO A 7 18.37 -58.14 -24.13
C PRO A 7 16.91 -57.58 -24.26
N THR A 8 16.81 -56.63 -25.20
CA THR A 8 15.78 -55.80 -25.85
C THR A 8 14.48 -56.39 -26.46
N ILE A 9 13.43 -55.53 -26.50
CA ILE A 9 12.34 -55.30 -27.52
C ILE A 9 11.25 -56.42 -27.64
N PRO A 10 9.91 -56.18 -27.82
CA PRO A 10 9.18 -55.32 -28.81
C PRO A 10 7.93 -54.56 -28.27
N GLY A 11 7.16 -53.72 -28.97
CA GLY A 11 6.91 -53.54 -30.40
C GLY A 11 5.63 -54.24 -30.86
N LEU A 12 4.49 -53.52 -30.82
CA LEU A 12 3.24 -53.68 -31.61
C LEU A 12 2.81 -55.07 -32.12
N LEU A 13 1.60 -55.51 -31.74
CA LEU A 13 0.74 -56.25 -32.68
C LEU A 13 -0.75 -55.99 -32.46
N SER A 14 -1.35 -55.54 -33.55
CA SER A 14 -2.78 -55.42 -33.84
C SER A 14 -3.45 -56.80 -33.83
N CYS A 15 -4.65 -56.88 -33.26
CA CYS A 15 -5.65 -57.89 -33.64
C CYS A 15 -7.05 -57.25 -33.53
N ALA A 16 -7.74 -57.27 -34.67
CA ALA A 16 -9.11 -56.81 -34.86
C ALA A 16 -10.15 -57.84 -34.35
N VAL A 17 -11.43 -57.52 -34.63
CA VAL A 17 -12.65 -58.37 -34.56
C VAL A 17 -13.40 -58.15 -33.22
N THR A 18 -14.65 -57.65 -33.14
CA THR A 18 -15.81 -57.66 -34.05
C THR A 18 -16.79 -56.55 -33.65
N ALA A 19 -17.47 -55.95 -34.63
CA ALA A 19 -18.58 -55.04 -34.42
C ALA A 19 -19.82 -55.76 -33.86
N VAL A 20 -20.40 -55.22 -32.79
CA VAL A 20 -21.81 -55.43 -32.42
C VAL A 20 -22.47 -54.05 -32.46
N ALA A 21 -23.25 -53.82 -33.52
CA ALA A 21 -24.08 -52.64 -33.65
C ALA A 21 -25.29 -52.78 -32.71
N ILE A 22 -25.23 -52.09 -31.56
CA ILE A 22 -26.41 -51.78 -30.76
C ILE A 22 -26.74 -50.32 -31.05
N ALA A 23 -27.84 -50.11 -31.76
CA ALA A 23 -28.44 -48.81 -31.95
C ALA A 23 -28.89 -48.25 -30.60
N CYS A 24 -28.04 -47.46 -29.95
CA CYS A 24 -28.45 -46.59 -28.85
C CYS A 24 -29.02 -45.30 -29.44
N ALA A 25 -30.35 -45.20 -29.42
CA ALA A 25 -31.06 -43.94 -29.63
C ALA A 25 -30.52 -42.87 -28.66
N PRO A 26 -30.26 -41.63 -29.12
CA PRO A 26 -29.85 -40.57 -28.22
C PRO A 26 -31.04 -40.18 -27.33
N LEU A 27 -30.79 -40.17 -26.02
CA LEU A 27 -31.69 -39.66 -24.98
C LEU A 27 -31.98 -38.17 -25.22
N ALA A 28 -33.06 -37.90 -25.94
CA ALA A 28 -33.66 -36.59 -26.09
C ALA A 28 -34.48 -36.25 -24.84
N TYR A 29 -33.87 -35.55 -23.86
CA TYR A 29 -34.62 -35.03 -22.70
C TYR A 29 -34.29 -33.57 -22.33
N ALA A 30 -33.74 -32.79 -23.26
CA ALA A 30 -33.53 -31.34 -23.10
C ALA A 30 -34.20 -30.47 -24.20
N ALA A 31 -34.73 -31.09 -25.26
CA ALA A 31 -35.24 -30.40 -26.47
C ALA A 31 -36.46 -29.46 -26.28
N PRO A 32 -37.47 -29.73 -25.42
CA PRO A 32 -38.72 -28.96 -25.43
C PRO A 32 -38.54 -27.48 -25.01
N GLN A 33 -37.65 -27.22 -24.05
CA GLN A 33 -37.47 -25.89 -23.47
C GLN A 33 -36.66 -24.96 -24.39
N GLN A 34 -35.61 -25.48 -25.02
CA GLN A 34 -34.83 -24.73 -26.02
C GLN A 34 -35.66 -24.40 -27.26
N GLN A 35 -36.48 -25.35 -27.72
CA GLN A 35 -37.36 -25.13 -28.88
C GLN A 35 -38.44 -24.09 -28.58
N GLN A 36 -39.03 -24.15 -27.38
CA GLN A 36 -39.99 -23.14 -26.91
C GLN A 36 -39.37 -21.73 -26.80
N MET A 37 -38.11 -21.62 -26.36
CA MET A 37 -37.40 -20.32 -26.31
C MET A 37 -37.08 -19.80 -27.72
N ALA A 38 -36.68 -20.68 -28.65
CA ALA A 38 -36.41 -20.31 -30.04
C ALA A 38 -37.68 -19.84 -30.77
N ASP A 39 -38.80 -20.53 -30.58
CA ASP A 39 -40.09 -20.15 -31.14
C ASP A 39 -40.56 -18.79 -30.60
N ARG A 40 -40.36 -18.54 -29.30
CA ARG A 40 -40.68 -17.25 -28.68
C ARG A 40 -39.81 -16.11 -29.22
N ALA A 41 -38.51 -16.34 -29.40
CA ALA A 41 -37.60 -15.35 -29.98
C ALA A 41 -38.00 -15.01 -31.43
N ARG A 42 -38.40 -16.02 -32.21
CA ARG A 42 -38.90 -15.82 -33.57
C ARG A 42 -40.19 -15.00 -33.60
N GLN A 43 -41.16 -15.30 -32.73
CA GLN A 43 -42.40 -14.53 -32.62
C GLN A 43 -42.15 -13.06 -32.25
N ILE A 44 -41.21 -12.80 -31.33
CA ILE A 44 -40.83 -11.42 -30.95
C ILE A 44 -40.20 -10.68 -32.13
N ALA A 45 -39.30 -11.33 -32.87
CA ALA A 45 -38.69 -10.74 -34.06
C ALA A 45 -39.74 -10.40 -35.14
N GLU A 46 -40.72 -11.29 -35.37
CA GLU A 46 -41.84 -11.05 -36.28
C GLU A 46 -42.69 -9.85 -35.82
N GLN A 47 -42.97 -9.71 -34.52
CA GLN A 47 -43.70 -8.56 -33.98
C GLN A 47 -42.92 -7.24 -34.04
N MET A 48 -41.59 -7.28 -33.84
CA MET A 48 -40.73 -6.11 -34.00
C MET A 48 -40.65 -5.65 -35.47
N ALA A 49 -40.68 -6.58 -36.42
CA ALA A 49 -40.70 -6.27 -37.85
C ALA A 49 -41.99 -5.51 -38.23
N LEU A 50 -43.14 -5.90 -37.66
CA LEU A 50 -44.44 -5.27 -37.88
C LEU A 50 -44.57 -3.87 -37.23
N CYS A 51 -43.73 -3.55 -36.24
CA CYS A 51 -43.84 -2.27 -35.52
C CYS A 51 -43.23 -1.12 -36.34
N PRO A 52 -43.99 -0.07 -36.71
CA PRO A 52 -43.46 1.12 -37.39
C PRO A 52 -42.60 2.00 -36.46
N VAL A 53 -42.70 1.86 -35.14
CA VAL A 53 -41.74 2.49 -34.22
C VAL A 53 -40.45 1.67 -34.22
N LYS A 54 -39.28 2.30 -34.36
CA LYS A 54 -37.97 1.63 -34.40
C LYS A 54 -37.09 2.07 -33.23
N ALA A 55 -36.33 1.13 -32.64
CA ALA A 55 -35.41 1.40 -31.53
C ALA A 55 -33.95 1.44 -31.98
N MET A 56 -33.19 2.41 -31.46
CA MET A 56 -31.78 2.65 -31.81
C MET A 56 -30.95 3.02 -30.56
N PRO A 57 -30.00 2.18 -30.12
CA PRO A 57 -29.90 0.75 -30.44
C PRO A 57 -31.01 -0.06 -29.74
N ALA A 58 -31.37 -1.21 -30.30
CA ALA A 58 -32.31 -2.15 -29.66
C ALA A 58 -31.62 -3.13 -28.68
N SER A 59 -30.28 -3.24 -28.75
CA SER A 59 -29.45 -4.03 -27.83
C SER A 59 -28.47 -3.10 -27.14
N LEU A 60 -28.49 -3.12 -25.81
CA LEU A 60 -27.71 -2.27 -24.92
C LEU A 60 -26.80 -3.18 -24.09
N ASP A 61 -25.49 -2.97 -24.17
CA ASP A 61 -24.51 -3.76 -23.46
C ASP A 61 -23.61 -2.85 -22.63
N ALA A 62 -23.55 -3.09 -21.32
CA ALA A 62 -22.70 -2.34 -20.40
C ALA A 62 -21.28 -2.91 -20.31
N GLY A 63 -21.01 -4.05 -20.93
CA GLY A 63 -19.78 -4.80 -20.74
C GLY A 63 -19.62 -5.22 -19.28
N PHE A 64 -18.44 -4.96 -18.71
CA PHE A 64 -18.12 -5.30 -17.34
C PHE A 64 -18.61 -4.24 -16.36
N VAL A 65 -19.39 -4.69 -15.38
CA VAL A 65 -19.94 -3.82 -14.35
C VAL A 65 -19.59 -4.37 -12.98
N ALA A 66 -19.28 -3.48 -12.04
CA ALA A 66 -19.01 -3.89 -10.67
C ALA A 66 -20.28 -4.46 -10.02
N PRO A 67 -20.14 -5.33 -9.00
CA PRO A 67 -21.26 -5.75 -8.17
C PRO A 67 -22.01 -4.57 -7.56
N GLN A 68 -23.32 -4.73 -7.34
CA GLN A 68 -24.18 -3.72 -6.69
C GLN A 68 -24.19 -2.33 -7.34
N THR A 69 -23.98 -2.26 -8.66
CA THR A 69 -23.91 -1.02 -9.43
C THR A 69 -25.24 -0.73 -10.15
N ASP A 70 -25.68 0.54 -10.10
CA ASP A 70 -26.77 1.03 -10.93
C ASP A 70 -26.24 1.44 -12.31
N VAL A 71 -26.60 0.66 -13.34
CA VAL A 71 -26.18 0.90 -14.71
C VAL A 71 -27.29 1.65 -15.45
N LYS A 72 -26.95 2.75 -16.13
CA LYS A 72 -27.90 3.54 -16.92
C LYS A 72 -27.66 3.33 -18.40
N PHE A 73 -28.74 3.20 -19.15
CA PHE A 73 -28.73 3.09 -20.61
C PHE A 73 -29.69 4.11 -21.22
N GLU A 74 -29.47 4.42 -22.49
CA GLU A 74 -30.37 5.26 -23.28
C GLU A 74 -30.56 4.61 -24.64
N ALA A 75 -31.82 4.38 -25.01
CA ALA A 75 -32.21 4.04 -26.39
C ALA A 75 -33.02 5.20 -26.98
N THR A 76 -33.06 5.30 -28.30
CA THR A 76 -33.92 6.25 -29.01
C THR A 76 -35.00 5.49 -29.77
N LEU A 77 -36.25 5.89 -29.60
CA LEU A 77 -37.36 5.43 -30.43
C LEU A 77 -37.57 6.42 -31.57
N LEU A 78 -37.77 5.92 -32.78
CA LEU A 78 -38.15 6.67 -33.97
C LEU A 78 -39.56 6.25 -34.39
N ASN A 79 -40.48 7.19 -34.47
CA ASN A 79 -41.80 6.98 -35.04
C ASN A 79 -41.77 7.24 -36.55
N THR A 80 -41.96 6.21 -37.38
CA THR A 80 -41.97 6.38 -38.85
C THR A 80 -43.33 6.75 -39.43
N LEU A 81 -44.36 6.88 -38.58
CA LEU A 81 -45.70 7.30 -39.00
C LEU A 81 -45.80 8.82 -39.11
N ASP A 82 -46.79 9.27 -39.88
CA ASP A 82 -47.17 10.67 -40.08
C ASP A 82 -48.09 11.23 -38.96
N ARG A 83 -48.32 10.44 -37.91
CA ARG A 83 -49.11 10.81 -36.72
C ARG A 83 -48.35 10.49 -35.43
N PRO A 84 -48.61 11.21 -34.32
CA PRO A 84 -48.04 10.87 -33.03
C PRO A 84 -48.50 9.49 -32.54
N VAL A 85 -47.66 8.83 -31.75
CA VAL A 85 -47.96 7.52 -31.14
C VAL A 85 -47.71 7.55 -29.64
N LYS A 86 -48.65 7.02 -28.86
CA LYS A 86 -48.58 6.99 -27.40
C LYS A 86 -48.19 5.59 -26.91
N CYS A 87 -47.24 5.50 -26.00
CA CYS A 87 -46.86 4.22 -25.39
C CYS A 87 -47.94 3.77 -24.39
N ILE A 88 -48.50 2.58 -24.60
CA ILE A 88 -49.58 2.00 -23.76
C ILE A 88 -49.10 0.85 -22.89
N ARG A 89 -47.87 0.38 -23.10
CA ARG A 89 -47.24 -0.66 -22.28
C ARG A 89 -45.74 -0.38 -22.18
N SER A 90 -45.22 -0.42 -20.95
CA SER A 90 -43.81 -0.31 -20.63
C SER A 90 -43.48 -1.34 -19.56
N ALA A 91 -43.02 -2.53 -19.96
CA ALA A 91 -42.90 -3.68 -19.07
C ALA A 91 -41.49 -4.29 -19.11
N PRO A 92 -40.70 -4.20 -18.02
CA PRO A 92 -39.44 -4.92 -17.89
C PRO A 92 -39.66 -6.42 -17.59
N SER A 93 -38.69 -7.26 -17.94
CA SER A 93 -38.71 -8.70 -17.68
C SER A 93 -38.17 -9.08 -16.30
N CYS A 94 -37.49 -8.15 -15.60
CA CYS A 94 -37.03 -8.30 -14.23
C CYS A 94 -37.36 -7.04 -13.42
N THR A 95 -37.55 -7.21 -12.11
CA THR A 95 -37.66 -6.09 -11.15
C THR A 95 -36.37 -5.28 -11.03
N CYS A 96 -35.25 -5.83 -11.50
CA CYS A 96 -33.95 -5.18 -11.52
C CYS A 96 -33.81 -4.06 -12.56
N THR A 97 -34.76 -3.96 -13.49
CA THR A 97 -34.74 -3.01 -14.60
C THR A 97 -35.88 -2.01 -14.47
N THR A 98 -35.54 -0.72 -14.57
CA THR A 98 -36.52 0.37 -14.54
C THR A 98 -36.62 1.03 -15.90
N VAL A 99 -37.85 1.26 -16.33
CA VAL A 99 -38.19 2.00 -17.55
C VAL A 99 -39.45 2.82 -17.30
N ASP A 100 -39.45 4.07 -17.74
CA ASP A 100 -40.60 4.95 -17.64
C ASP A 100 -40.97 5.45 -19.04
N MET A 101 -41.85 4.70 -19.72
CA MET A 101 -42.38 5.08 -21.04
C MET A 101 -43.90 5.13 -21.10
N LEU A 102 -44.60 4.58 -20.10
CA LEU A 102 -46.05 4.48 -20.12
C LEU A 102 -46.70 5.86 -20.22
N GLY A 103 -47.55 6.05 -21.22
CA GLY A 103 -48.26 7.31 -21.47
C GLY A 103 -47.46 8.38 -22.21
N LYS A 104 -46.15 8.19 -22.45
CA LYS A 104 -45.34 9.13 -23.22
C LYS A 104 -45.67 9.07 -24.72
N GLU A 105 -45.60 10.20 -25.39
CA GLU A 105 -45.95 10.37 -26.80
C GLU A 105 -44.70 10.62 -27.65
N ILE A 106 -44.61 9.98 -28.81
CA ILE A 106 -43.56 10.18 -29.81
C ILE A 106 -44.19 10.96 -30.98
N PRO A 107 -43.67 12.14 -31.33
CA PRO A 107 -44.21 12.93 -32.44
C PRO A 107 -44.19 12.19 -33.79
N ALA A 108 -45.04 12.60 -34.73
CA ALA A 108 -45.01 12.13 -36.12
C ALA A 108 -43.63 12.36 -36.75
N GLY A 109 -43.03 11.32 -37.35
CA GLY A 109 -41.68 11.37 -37.90
C GLY A 109 -40.57 11.70 -36.87
N GLY A 110 -40.92 11.79 -35.58
CA GLY A 110 -40.05 12.28 -34.53
C GLY A 110 -39.40 11.16 -33.72
N THR A 111 -38.58 11.57 -32.75
CA THR A 111 -37.88 10.65 -31.86
C THR A 111 -38.19 10.92 -30.38
N LEU A 112 -38.03 9.88 -29.55
CA LEU A 112 -38.14 9.98 -28.10
C LEU A 112 -37.05 9.14 -27.44
N LYS A 113 -36.34 9.73 -26.48
CA LYS A 113 -35.34 9.02 -25.66
C LYS A 113 -36.02 8.13 -24.62
N VAL A 114 -35.48 6.93 -24.45
CA VAL A 114 -35.93 5.93 -23.49
C VAL A 114 -34.85 5.75 -22.44
N PRO A 115 -34.97 6.42 -21.28
CA PRO A 115 -34.06 6.18 -20.17
C PRO A 115 -34.35 4.81 -19.56
N LEU A 116 -33.31 4.02 -19.41
CA LEU A 116 -33.36 2.68 -18.83
C LEU A 116 -32.30 2.60 -17.73
N SER A 117 -32.56 1.83 -16.68
CA SER A 117 -31.50 1.43 -15.77
C SER A 117 -31.67 0.02 -15.27
N MET A 118 -30.55 -0.61 -14.93
CA MET A 118 -30.49 -1.94 -14.36
C MET A 118 -29.61 -1.90 -13.11
N ARG A 119 -30.15 -2.34 -11.97
CA ARG A 119 -29.38 -2.51 -10.74
C ARG A 119 -28.80 -3.91 -10.69
N THR A 120 -27.47 -4.03 -10.63
CA THR A 120 -26.79 -5.32 -10.58
C THR A 120 -26.81 -5.88 -9.15
N SER A 121 -26.89 -7.21 -9.02
CA SER A 121 -26.73 -7.90 -7.74
C SER A 121 -25.26 -7.93 -7.28
N GLY A 122 -24.99 -8.37 -6.05
CA GLY A 122 -23.63 -8.69 -5.59
C GLY A 122 -23.00 -9.89 -6.32
N ALA A 123 -23.81 -10.83 -6.79
CA ALA A 123 -23.34 -12.02 -7.49
C ALA A 123 -22.75 -11.72 -8.88
N THR A 124 -21.51 -12.17 -9.10
CA THR A 124 -20.84 -12.15 -10.41
C THR A 124 -21.50 -13.06 -11.44
N GLY A 125 -21.33 -12.73 -12.72
CA GLY A 125 -21.84 -13.45 -13.88
C GLY A 125 -22.66 -12.56 -14.82
N GLU A 126 -23.05 -13.14 -15.96
CA GLU A 126 -23.88 -12.47 -16.96
C GLU A 126 -25.28 -12.16 -16.43
N LYS A 127 -25.75 -10.95 -16.69
CA LYS A 127 -27.10 -10.48 -16.41
C LYS A 127 -27.72 -9.98 -17.71
N SER A 128 -28.96 -10.39 -17.93
CA SER A 128 -29.75 -9.89 -19.05
C SER A 128 -31.16 -9.53 -18.59
N ALA A 129 -31.73 -8.52 -19.23
CA ALA A 129 -33.10 -8.09 -19.05
C ALA A 129 -33.68 -7.64 -20.40
N GLN A 130 -35.00 -7.72 -20.52
CA GLN A 130 -35.75 -7.27 -21.69
C GLN A 130 -36.77 -6.23 -21.26
N VAL A 131 -36.98 -5.22 -22.10
CA VAL A 131 -38.03 -4.22 -21.90
C VAL A 131 -38.96 -4.22 -23.11
N MET A 132 -40.24 -4.50 -22.86
CA MET A 132 -41.28 -4.60 -23.88
C MET A 132 -42.10 -3.31 -23.91
N LEU A 133 -42.15 -2.67 -25.08
CA LEU A 133 -42.93 -1.46 -25.34
C LEU A 133 -44.02 -1.74 -26.39
N MET A 134 -45.23 -1.23 -26.15
CA MET A 134 -46.33 -1.25 -27.13
C MET A 134 -46.94 0.14 -27.26
N PHE A 135 -47.51 0.45 -28.43
CA PHE A 135 -48.03 1.78 -28.76
C PHE A 135 -49.49 1.71 -29.22
N ASP A 136 -50.26 2.75 -28.91
CA ASP A 136 -51.68 2.83 -29.19
C ASP A 136 -51.98 2.85 -30.70
N GLY A 137 -52.86 1.97 -31.15
CA GLY A 137 -53.23 1.83 -32.56
C GLY A 137 -52.05 1.50 -33.48
N VAL A 138 -51.00 0.88 -32.97
CA VAL A 138 -49.80 0.48 -33.71
C VAL A 138 -49.61 -1.03 -33.61
N PRO A 139 -49.47 -1.77 -34.73
CA PRO A 139 -49.22 -3.21 -34.68
C PRO A 139 -47.81 -3.52 -34.18
N GLY A 140 -47.64 -4.70 -33.58
CA GLY A 140 -46.33 -5.18 -33.11
C GLY A 140 -45.90 -4.61 -31.76
N LEU A 141 -44.63 -4.81 -31.42
CA LEU A 141 -44.00 -4.31 -30.20
C LEU A 141 -42.53 -3.96 -30.43
N ILE A 142 -41.91 -3.31 -29.45
CA ILE A 142 -40.47 -3.10 -29.39
C ILE A 142 -39.92 -3.83 -28.18
N GLU A 143 -38.89 -4.66 -28.40
CA GLU A 143 -38.07 -5.23 -27.33
C GLU A 143 -36.71 -4.50 -27.30
N LEU A 144 -36.35 -3.98 -26.13
CA LEU A 144 -35.01 -3.52 -25.83
C LEU A 144 -34.31 -4.59 -24.99
N SER A 145 -33.19 -5.13 -25.49
CA SER A 145 -32.37 -6.09 -24.75
C SER A 145 -31.26 -5.35 -24.00
N ILE A 146 -31.10 -5.65 -22.72
CA ILE A 146 -30.06 -5.12 -21.85
C ILE A 146 -29.17 -6.26 -21.41
N LYS A 147 -27.85 -6.08 -21.50
CA LYS A 147 -26.82 -7.03 -21.06
C LYS A 147 -25.75 -6.34 -20.22
N ALA A 148 -25.24 -7.06 -19.23
CA ALA A 148 -24.05 -6.68 -18.48
C ALA A 148 -23.40 -7.93 -17.86
N GLU A 149 -22.08 -7.98 -17.76
CA GLU A 149 -21.36 -8.99 -17.00
C GLU A 149 -20.93 -8.39 -15.65
N VAL A 150 -21.54 -8.87 -14.56
CA VAL A 150 -21.15 -8.45 -13.22
C VAL A 150 -19.83 -9.12 -12.86
N SER A 151 -18.79 -8.34 -12.63
CA SER A 151 -17.45 -8.86 -12.38
C SER A 151 -16.63 -7.93 -11.51
N TYR A 152 -15.68 -8.49 -10.77
CA TYR A 152 -14.62 -7.70 -10.14
C TYR A 152 -13.59 -7.30 -11.21
N PRO A 153 -12.70 -6.33 -10.96
CA PRO A 153 -11.61 -5.98 -11.89
C PRO A 153 -10.67 -7.15 -12.23
N VAL A 154 -10.68 -8.20 -11.41
CA VAL A 154 -10.08 -9.50 -11.71
C VAL A 154 -11.18 -10.56 -11.74
N ARG A 155 -11.13 -11.48 -12.71
CA ARG A 155 -12.09 -12.58 -12.83
C ARG A 155 -11.41 -13.91 -13.12
N ALA A 156 -12.12 -15.00 -12.85
CA ALA A 156 -11.71 -16.34 -13.22
C ALA A 156 -12.66 -16.94 -14.26
N ILE A 157 -12.09 -17.58 -15.27
CA ILE A 157 -12.81 -18.19 -16.38
C ILE A 157 -12.31 -19.60 -16.67
N GLN A 158 -13.23 -20.48 -17.07
CA GLN A 158 -12.92 -21.78 -17.62
C GLN A 158 -13.06 -21.69 -19.14
N GLN A 159 -12.04 -22.13 -19.87
CA GLN A 159 -12.17 -22.30 -21.32
C GLN A 159 -12.97 -23.59 -21.57
N SER A 160 -14.07 -23.47 -22.30
CA SER A 160 -14.92 -24.59 -22.71
C SER A 160 -15.22 -24.53 -24.20
N VAL A 161 -15.97 -25.51 -24.70
CA VAL A 161 -16.52 -25.49 -26.06
C VAL A 161 -18.04 -25.47 -25.98
N ASP A 162 -18.68 -24.70 -26.86
CA ASP A 162 -20.13 -24.72 -27.02
C ASP A 162 -20.61 -25.93 -27.84
N ALA A 163 -21.92 -26.04 -28.05
CA ALA A 163 -22.53 -27.16 -28.78
C ALA A 163 -22.07 -27.26 -30.25
N ASP A 164 -21.62 -26.14 -30.84
CA ASP A 164 -21.12 -26.05 -32.21
C ASP A 164 -19.59 -26.24 -32.29
N GLY A 165 -18.95 -26.54 -31.16
CA GLY A 165 -17.49 -26.75 -31.05
C GLY A 165 -16.67 -25.46 -31.02
N LYS A 166 -17.28 -24.29 -30.83
CA LYS A 166 -16.55 -23.01 -30.73
C LYS A 166 -16.04 -22.77 -29.31
N PRO A 167 -14.87 -22.13 -29.14
CA PRO A 167 -14.37 -21.75 -27.82
C PRO A 167 -15.34 -20.82 -27.09
N ARG A 168 -15.61 -21.12 -25.82
CA ARG A 168 -16.45 -20.36 -24.91
C ARG A 168 -15.69 -20.07 -23.62
N ARG A 169 -15.97 -18.94 -22.99
CA ARG A 169 -15.32 -18.48 -21.76
C ARG A 169 -16.36 -18.46 -20.65
N ASP A 170 -16.27 -19.41 -19.74
CA ASP A 170 -17.28 -19.59 -18.71
C ASP A 170 -16.86 -18.95 -17.40
N PRO A 171 -17.71 -18.12 -16.77
CA PRO A 171 -17.45 -17.58 -15.43
C PRO A 171 -17.72 -18.62 -14.31
N TYR A 172 -17.74 -19.91 -14.66
CA TYR A 172 -18.02 -21.02 -13.76
C TYR A 172 -17.30 -22.29 -14.22
N ILE A 173 -16.96 -23.17 -13.28
CA ILE A 173 -16.46 -24.51 -13.59
C ILE A 173 -17.67 -25.41 -13.84
N ASN A 174 -17.73 -26.07 -14.99
CA ASN A 174 -18.84 -26.97 -15.33
C ASN A 174 -18.47 -28.45 -15.23
N ALA A 175 -18.38 -28.96 -14.00
CA ALA A 175 -18.18 -30.38 -13.71
C ALA A 175 -19.51 -31.18 -13.61
N PHE A 176 -20.66 -30.52 -13.79
CA PHE A 176 -21.98 -31.16 -13.72
C PHE A 176 -22.37 -31.74 -15.08
N ASP A 177 -22.39 -30.90 -16.12
CA ASP A 177 -22.72 -31.34 -17.48
C ASP A 177 -21.54 -32.09 -18.12
N ASN A 178 -20.30 -31.66 -17.82
CA ASN A 178 -19.08 -32.31 -18.27
C ASN A 178 -18.28 -32.83 -17.07
N LYS A 179 -18.46 -34.13 -16.75
CA LYS A 179 -17.83 -34.78 -15.59
C LYS A 179 -16.30 -34.73 -15.62
N ALA A 180 -15.67 -34.60 -16.79
CA ALA A 180 -14.21 -34.49 -16.89
C ALA A 180 -13.66 -33.20 -16.25
N ASN A 181 -14.47 -32.15 -16.13
CA ASN A 181 -14.08 -30.87 -15.53
C ASN A 181 -13.99 -30.92 -13.99
N VAL A 182 -14.11 -32.09 -13.37
CA VAL A 182 -13.83 -32.27 -11.92
C VAL A 182 -12.37 -31.92 -11.57
N THR A 183 -11.47 -32.05 -12.55
CA THR A 183 -10.12 -31.47 -12.53
C THR A 183 -9.95 -30.60 -13.78
N GLY A 184 -9.03 -29.64 -13.76
CA GLY A 184 -8.81 -28.81 -14.94
C GLY A 184 -7.96 -27.59 -14.68
N GLU A 185 -8.06 -26.64 -15.61
CA GLU A 185 -7.42 -25.33 -15.53
C GLU A 185 -8.44 -24.21 -15.67
N ILE A 186 -8.14 -23.10 -15.01
CA ILE A 186 -8.84 -21.82 -15.15
C ILE A 186 -7.83 -20.74 -15.53
N THR A 187 -8.31 -19.74 -16.25
CA THR A 187 -7.57 -18.49 -16.45
C THR A 187 -8.11 -17.45 -15.48
N VAL A 188 -7.23 -16.83 -14.70
CA VAL A 188 -7.55 -15.71 -13.82
C VAL A 188 -6.92 -14.47 -14.43
N GLU A 189 -7.72 -13.46 -14.73
CA GLU A 189 -7.30 -12.31 -15.53
C GLU A 189 -7.85 -10.99 -15.01
N SER A 190 -7.11 -9.92 -15.27
CA SER A 190 -7.51 -8.53 -15.05
C SER A 190 -8.26 -8.03 -16.27
N ILE A 191 -9.42 -7.43 -16.03
CA ILE A 191 -10.28 -6.84 -17.06
C ILE A 191 -9.74 -5.48 -17.50
N ASP A 192 -9.13 -4.74 -16.57
CA ASP A 192 -8.57 -3.40 -16.78
C ASP A 192 -7.09 -3.40 -17.21
N GLY A 193 -6.52 -4.57 -17.51
CA GLY A 193 -5.12 -4.72 -17.93
C GLY A 193 -4.09 -4.36 -16.85
N LYS A 194 -4.51 -4.26 -15.58
CA LYS A 194 -3.57 -4.00 -14.48
C LYS A 194 -3.02 -5.33 -13.95
N PRO A 195 -1.69 -5.47 -13.85
CA PRO A 195 -1.10 -6.69 -13.33
C PRO A 195 -1.41 -6.86 -11.85
N PHE A 196 -1.54 -8.10 -11.41
CA PHE A 196 -1.82 -8.51 -10.04
C PHE A 196 -1.07 -9.81 -9.74
N ARG A 197 -1.12 -10.29 -8.50
CA ARG A 197 -0.68 -11.63 -8.12
C ARG A 197 -1.83 -12.42 -7.53
N ILE A 198 -1.82 -13.73 -7.77
CA ILE A 198 -2.68 -14.68 -7.06
C ILE A 198 -1.94 -15.15 -5.83
N MET A 199 -2.55 -14.96 -4.66
CA MET A 199 -1.99 -15.33 -3.35
C MET A 199 -2.43 -16.72 -2.93
N SER A 200 -3.69 -17.07 -3.16
CA SER A 200 -4.22 -18.39 -2.88
C SER A 200 -5.39 -18.74 -3.80
N VAL A 201 -5.62 -20.03 -4.02
CA VAL A 201 -6.79 -20.56 -4.75
C VAL A 201 -7.41 -21.65 -3.89
N GLY A 202 -8.69 -21.47 -3.51
CA GLY A 202 -9.35 -22.35 -2.55
C GLY A 202 -8.75 -22.30 -1.13
N GLY A 203 -7.86 -21.33 -0.86
CA GLY A 203 -7.13 -21.19 0.39
C GLY A 203 -5.74 -21.84 0.38
N ASP A 204 -5.43 -22.58 -0.68
CA ASP A 204 -4.13 -23.22 -0.87
C ASP A 204 -3.21 -22.41 -1.78
N ALA A 205 -1.92 -22.75 -1.77
CA ALA A 205 -0.94 -22.15 -2.68
C ALA A 205 -1.35 -22.39 -4.15
N PRO A 206 -1.29 -21.38 -5.04
CA PRO A 206 -1.78 -21.55 -6.40
C PRO A 206 -0.91 -22.51 -7.23
N ALA A 207 -1.55 -23.47 -7.91
CA ALA A 207 -0.89 -24.40 -8.81
C ALA A 207 -0.77 -23.80 -10.23
N PHE A 208 0.19 -22.89 -10.42
CA PHE A 208 0.44 -22.23 -11.71
C PHE A 208 0.89 -23.22 -12.80
N ILE A 209 0.52 -22.94 -14.06
CA ILE A 209 0.88 -23.78 -15.22
C ILE A 209 2.16 -23.28 -15.91
N ASP A 210 2.19 -21.99 -16.27
CA ASP A 210 3.22 -21.33 -17.08
C ASP A 210 3.73 -20.04 -16.42
N TYR A 211 3.66 -20.02 -15.09
CA TYR A 211 4.11 -18.92 -14.25
C TYR A 211 4.87 -19.44 -13.05
N LYS A 212 5.99 -18.79 -12.74
CA LYS A 212 6.79 -19.07 -11.55
C LYS A 212 6.88 -17.82 -10.67
N PRO A 213 6.16 -17.76 -9.54
CA PRO A 213 6.08 -16.55 -8.71
C PRO A 213 7.42 -16.04 -8.17
N THR A 214 8.40 -16.93 -8.02
CA THR A 214 9.74 -16.59 -7.52
C THR A 214 10.67 -16.00 -8.60
N GLU A 215 10.34 -16.19 -9.87
CA GLU A 215 11.18 -15.78 -11.01
C GLU A 215 10.53 -14.65 -11.83
N GLN A 216 9.22 -14.46 -11.71
CA GLN A 216 8.41 -13.62 -12.59
C GLN A 216 7.53 -12.68 -11.77
N GLY A 217 7.45 -11.41 -12.20
CA GLY A 217 6.61 -10.40 -11.56
C GLY A 217 5.11 -10.55 -11.86
N PRO A 218 4.26 -9.69 -11.25
CA PRO A 218 2.82 -9.65 -11.47
C PRO A 218 2.42 -9.65 -12.96
N ARG A 219 1.32 -10.31 -13.31
CA ARG A 219 0.79 -10.41 -14.67
C ARG A 219 -0.68 -9.99 -14.70
N GLU A 220 -1.13 -9.64 -15.89
CA GLU A 220 -2.55 -9.38 -16.16
C GLU A 220 -3.37 -10.66 -16.27
N SER A 221 -2.73 -11.82 -16.44
CA SER A 221 -3.40 -13.10 -16.61
C SER A 221 -2.53 -14.29 -16.15
N TYR A 222 -3.19 -15.29 -15.59
CA TYR A 222 -2.59 -16.51 -15.03
C TYR A 222 -3.41 -17.73 -15.41
N ARG A 223 -2.74 -18.83 -15.75
CA ARG A 223 -3.38 -20.15 -15.81
C ARG A 223 -3.08 -20.95 -14.54
N VAL A 224 -4.12 -21.42 -13.89
CA VAL A 224 -4.03 -22.13 -12.61
C VAL A 224 -4.80 -23.45 -12.69
N ARG A 225 -4.21 -24.52 -12.17
CA ARG A 225 -4.87 -25.83 -12.06
C ARG A 225 -5.77 -25.90 -10.83
N TYR A 226 -6.86 -26.65 -10.94
CA TYR A 226 -7.70 -27.07 -9.84
C TYR A 226 -7.99 -28.57 -9.94
N ASP A 227 -8.23 -29.21 -8.79
CA ASP A 227 -8.55 -30.63 -8.71
C ASP A 227 -9.54 -30.87 -7.56
N PHE A 228 -10.74 -31.35 -7.89
CA PHE A 228 -11.75 -31.76 -6.92
C PHE A 228 -11.95 -33.27 -6.85
N SER A 229 -11.19 -34.06 -7.64
CA SER A 229 -11.40 -35.50 -7.80
C SER A 229 -11.12 -36.30 -6.54
N ALA A 230 -10.20 -35.81 -5.69
CA ALA A 230 -9.85 -36.42 -4.42
C ALA A 230 -10.74 -35.95 -3.25
N LEU A 231 -11.67 -35.01 -3.48
CA LEU A 231 -12.51 -34.47 -2.42
C LEU A 231 -13.80 -35.30 -2.28
N PRO A 232 -14.23 -35.66 -1.06
CA PRO A 232 -15.56 -36.21 -0.86
C PRO A 232 -16.61 -35.14 -1.17
N CYS A 233 -17.83 -35.60 -1.46
CA CYS A 233 -18.92 -34.78 -2.03
C CYS A 233 -19.18 -33.50 -1.23
N GLU A 234 -19.22 -33.60 0.08
CA GLU A 234 -19.43 -32.51 1.04
C GLU A 234 -18.29 -31.47 1.09
N ARG A 235 -17.11 -31.81 0.59
CA ARG A 235 -15.94 -30.93 0.54
C ARG A 235 -15.72 -30.26 -0.81
N VAL A 236 -16.44 -30.66 -1.86
CA VAL A 236 -16.39 -29.95 -3.15
C VAL A 236 -16.97 -28.54 -2.94
N PRO A 237 -16.20 -27.47 -3.14
CA PRO A 237 -16.64 -26.14 -2.79
C PRO A 237 -17.75 -25.68 -3.74
N LYS A 238 -18.81 -25.04 -3.21
CA LYS A 238 -19.85 -24.43 -4.07
C LYS A 238 -19.28 -23.29 -4.91
N TYR A 239 -18.27 -22.58 -4.40
CA TYR A 239 -17.54 -21.53 -5.09
C TYR A 239 -16.04 -21.68 -4.84
N LEU A 240 -15.24 -21.59 -5.89
CA LEU A 240 -13.80 -21.51 -5.79
C LEU A 240 -13.43 -20.04 -5.52
N VAL A 241 -12.94 -19.76 -4.32
CA VAL A 241 -12.50 -18.41 -3.91
C VAL A 241 -11.02 -18.25 -4.25
N ILE A 242 -10.67 -17.11 -4.83
CA ILE A 242 -9.30 -16.77 -5.26
C ILE A 242 -8.90 -15.47 -4.56
N GLU A 243 -7.78 -15.49 -3.87
CA GLU A 243 -7.21 -14.33 -3.19
C GLU A 243 -6.17 -13.66 -4.09
N THR A 244 -6.24 -12.34 -4.26
CA THR A 244 -5.29 -11.57 -5.08
C THR A 244 -4.65 -10.45 -4.26
N ASP A 245 -3.50 -9.91 -4.67
CA ASP A 245 -2.89 -8.74 -4.01
C ASP A 245 -3.59 -7.40 -4.33
N ARG A 246 -4.64 -7.40 -5.17
CA ARG A 246 -5.38 -6.19 -5.54
C ARG A 246 -6.44 -5.82 -4.50
N ALA A 247 -6.38 -4.62 -3.96
CA ALA A 247 -7.36 -4.15 -2.97
C ALA A 247 -8.80 -4.12 -3.51
N ASP A 248 -8.99 -3.77 -4.79
CA ASP A 248 -10.28 -3.70 -5.48
C ASP A 248 -10.79 -5.06 -5.98
N ALA A 249 -10.00 -6.12 -5.83
CA ALA A 249 -10.34 -7.50 -6.20
C ALA A 249 -9.72 -8.52 -5.22
N ARG A 250 -9.67 -8.16 -3.92
CA ARG A 250 -8.88 -8.86 -2.92
C ARG A 250 -9.31 -10.31 -2.75
N LEU A 251 -10.62 -10.54 -2.86
CA LEU A 251 -11.24 -11.86 -2.95
C LEU A 251 -12.22 -11.86 -4.12
N ILE A 252 -12.05 -12.81 -5.03
CA ILE A 252 -12.98 -13.07 -6.13
C ILE A 252 -13.46 -14.51 -6.05
N ASP A 253 -14.56 -14.81 -6.74
CA ASP A 253 -15.15 -16.15 -6.74
C ASP A 253 -15.50 -16.65 -8.13
N MET A 254 -15.57 -17.97 -8.26
CA MET A 254 -16.05 -18.68 -9.44
C MET A 254 -16.98 -19.82 -9.02
N ARG A 255 -18.18 -19.89 -9.59
CA ARG A 255 -19.14 -20.96 -9.27
C ARG A 255 -18.60 -22.32 -9.72
N VAL A 256 -18.67 -23.33 -8.86
CA VAL A 256 -18.31 -24.72 -9.23
C VAL A 256 -19.59 -25.51 -9.42
N ARG A 257 -20.03 -25.75 -10.66
CA ARG A 257 -21.18 -26.61 -10.96
C ARG A 257 -20.73 -28.07 -10.90
N HIS A 258 -21.07 -28.74 -9.82
CA HIS A 258 -20.84 -30.17 -9.58
C HIS A 258 -22.09 -30.78 -8.93
N GLU A 259 -22.30 -32.09 -9.05
CA GLU A 259 -23.50 -32.78 -8.51
C GLU A 259 -23.69 -32.52 -7.01
N CYS A 260 -22.60 -32.42 -6.26
CA CYS A 260 -22.57 -32.15 -4.82
C CYS A 260 -22.81 -30.69 -4.44
N THR A 261 -22.71 -29.77 -5.39
CA THR A 261 -22.71 -28.32 -5.11
C THR A 261 -24.05 -27.66 -5.39
N LYS A 262 -25.11 -28.45 -5.63
CA LYS A 262 -26.45 -27.91 -5.87
C LYS A 262 -26.86 -27.00 -4.71
N ILE A 263 -27.29 -25.78 -5.03
CA ILE A 263 -27.79 -24.83 -4.05
C ILE A 263 -29.30 -25.03 -3.96
N SER A 264 -29.76 -25.52 -2.81
CA SER A 264 -31.19 -25.70 -2.51
C SER A 264 -31.50 -24.87 -1.27
N ALA A 265 -32.03 -23.67 -1.48
CA ALA A 265 -32.40 -22.75 -0.40
C ALA A 265 -33.92 -22.84 -0.12
N ASN A 266 -34.29 -22.75 1.15
CA ASN A 266 -35.69 -22.71 1.57
C ASN A 266 -36.27 -21.28 1.57
N PHE A 267 -35.40 -20.27 1.46
CA PHE A 267 -35.76 -18.88 1.17
C PHE A 267 -35.33 -18.52 -0.26
N GLY A 268 -36.14 -17.71 -0.94
CA GLY A 268 -35.88 -17.23 -2.30
C GLY A 268 -34.89 -16.08 -2.33
N PHE A 269 -33.64 -16.30 -1.90
CA PHE A 269 -32.64 -15.24 -1.88
C PHE A 269 -32.37 -14.68 -3.29
N ALA A 270 -32.20 -13.36 -3.40
CA ALA A 270 -31.85 -12.69 -4.65
C ALA A 270 -30.50 -13.15 -5.22
N GLN A 271 -29.62 -13.60 -4.32
CA GLN A 271 -28.31 -14.21 -4.57
C GLN A 271 -28.01 -15.23 -3.47
N TYR A 272 -27.05 -16.13 -3.70
CA TYR A 272 -26.77 -17.23 -2.74
C TYR A 272 -25.40 -17.16 -2.08
N ARG A 273 -24.71 -16.01 -2.24
CA ARG A 273 -23.44 -15.72 -1.58
C ARG A 273 -23.24 -14.22 -1.39
N GLU A 274 -22.38 -13.85 -0.45
CA GLU A 274 -21.85 -12.49 -0.31
C GLU A 274 -20.33 -12.48 -0.11
N ASN A 275 -19.67 -11.45 -0.65
CA ASN A 275 -18.26 -11.15 -0.41
C ASN A 275 -18.14 -10.11 0.71
N VAL A 276 -17.79 -10.54 1.93
CA VAL A 276 -17.64 -9.61 3.06
C VAL A 276 -16.27 -8.88 3.02
N GLY A 277 -15.38 -9.32 2.13
CA GLY A 277 -14.05 -8.75 1.90
C GLY A 277 -13.05 -9.13 3.00
N VAL A 278 -12.12 -8.22 3.28
CA VAL A 278 -11.12 -8.38 4.33
C VAL A 278 -11.63 -7.80 5.65
N MET A 279 -11.45 -8.53 6.75
CA MET A 279 -11.80 -8.11 8.11
C MET A 279 -10.60 -8.25 9.05
N ALA A 280 -10.41 -7.26 9.92
CA ALA A 280 -9.52 -7.36 11.06
C ALA A 280 -10.10 -8.30 12.13
N PRO A 281 -9.27 -8.96 12.95
CA PRO A 281 -9.77 -9.71 14.09
C PRO A 281 -10.53 -8.79 15.06
N GLY A 282 -11.73 -9.18 15.45
CA GLY A 282 -12.65 -8.34 16.25
C GLY A 282 -13.52 -7.38 15.44
N GLU A 283 -13.26 -7.18 14.14
CA GLU A 283 -14.06 -6.30 13.29
C GLU A 283 -15.47 -6.87 13.06
N THR A 284 -16.46 -5.98 12.97
CA THR A 284 -17.81 -6.32 12.55
C THR A 284 -18.14 -5.60 11.24
N LYS A 285 -18.65 -6.34 10.26
CA LYS A 285 -19.19 -5.79 9.01
C LYS A 285 -20.65 -6.18 8.86
N ALA A 286 -21.43 -5.27 8.27
CA ALA A 286 -22.82 -5.50 7.97
C ALA A 286 -23.07 -5.48 6.45
N PHE A 287 -24.03 -6.27 6.00
CA PHE A 287 -24.50 -6.30 4.62
C PHE A 287 -25.99 -6.64 4.55
N GLU A 288 -26.62 -6.32 3.42
CA GLU A 288 -28.03 -6.58 3.17
C GLU A 288 -28.21 -7.87 2.36
N VAL A 289 -29.20 -8.68 2.73
CA VAL A 289 -29.63 -9.87 1.98
C VAL A 289 -31.10 -9.70 1.60
N GLU A 290 -31.39 -9.73 0.31
CA GLU A 290 -32.75 -9.68 -0.20
C GLU A 290 -33.33 -11.09 -0.36
N ILE A 291 -34.53 -11.29 0.20
CA ILE A 291 -35.38 -12.46 -0.04
C ILE A 291 -36.52 -12.02 -0.96
N LYS A 292 -36.54 -12.56 -2.17
CA LYS A 292 -37.59 -12.32 -3.16
C LYS A 292 -38.83 -13.13 -2.84
N HIS A 293 -40.00 -12.59 -3.20
CA HIS A 293 -41.27 -13.26 -2.96
C HIS A 293 -41.45 -13.69 -1.51
N ALA A 294 -41.01 -12.83 -0.59
CA ALA A 294 -40.99 -13.10 0.83
C ALA A 294 -42.41 -13.32 1.37
N ASN A 295 -43.43 -12.62 0.82
CA ASN A 295 -44.85 -12.93 1.06
C ASN A 295 -45.21 -13.13 2.56
N GLY A 296 -44.64 -12.31 3.45
CA GLY A 296 -44.86 -12.41 4.90
C GLY A 296 -43.83 -13.28 5.66
N VAL A 297 -42.75 -13.73 5.01
CA VAL A 297 -41.57 -14.28 5.68
C VAL A 297 -41.01 -13.27 6.68
N ARG A 298 -40.71 -13.76 7.88
CA ARG A 298 -39.98 -13.06 8.94
C ARG A 298 -38.74 -13.87 9.29
N ILE A 299 -37.56 -13.25 9.31
CA ILE A 299 -36.34 -13.88 9.82
C ILE A 299 -36.26 -13.64 11.33
N ASP A 300 -36.08 -14.72 12.07
CA ASP A 300 -35.96 -14.71 13.53
C ASP A 300 -34.50 -14.68 13.98
N SER A 301 -33.60 -15.37 13.27
CA SER A 301 -32.16 -15.32 13.55
C SER A 301 -31.29 -15.63 12.34
N VAL A 302 -30.04 -15.18 12.41
CA VAL A 302 -28.96 -15.53 11.49
C VAL A 302 -27.76 -15.93 12.35
N THR A 303 -27.17 -17.09 12.10
CA THR A 303 -26.00 -17.60 12.83
C THR A 303 -24.93 -18.12 11.86
N SER A 304 -23.67 -18.19 12.29
CA SER A 304 -22.59 -18.81 11.51
C SER A 304 -22.25 -20.19 12.03
N SER A 305 -21.91 -21.12 11.14
CA SER A 305 -21.35 -22.42 11.51
C SER A 305 -19.82 -22.43 11.65
N ASP A 306 -19.11 -21.39 11.22
CA ASP A 306 -17.65 -21.33 11.35
C ASP A 306 -17.26 -20.73 12.71
N PRO A 307 -16.45 -21.42 13.52
CA PRO A 307 -16.09 -20.93 14.85
C PRO A 307 -15.28 -19.64 14.84
N ARG A 308 -14.75 -19.19 13.69
CA ARG A 308 -13.95 -17.97 13.56
C ARG A 308 -14.77 -16.69 13.42
N ILE A 309 -16.06 -16.80 13.16
CA ILE A 309 -16.95 -15.65 13.00
C ILE A 309 -18.27 -15.88 13.74
N ASP A 310 -18.87 -14.80 14.22
CA ASP A 310 -20.24 -14.79 14.70
C ASP A 310 -21.11 -14.03 13.67
N ALA A 311 -22.36 -14.44 13.48
CA ALA A 311 -23.32 -13.73 12.64
C ALA A 311 -24.58 -13.44 13.44
N LYS A 312 -25.23 -12.31 13.14
CA LYS A 312 -26.47 -11.88 13.80
C LYS A 312 -27.38 -11.13 12.84
N LEU A 313 -28.68 -11.31 13.01
CA LEU A 313 -29.70 -10.43 12.44
C LEU A 313 -29.63 -9.08 13.16
N ILE A 314 -29.51 -7.98 12.40
CA ILE A 314 -29.57 -6.62 12.93
C ILE A 314 -31.03 -6.16 12.91
N ASP A 315 -31.60 -6.09 11.72
CA ASP A 315 -32.98 -5.69 11.45
C ASP A 315 -33.45 -6.31 10.12
N GLN A 316 -34.72 -6.08 9.79
CA GLN A 316 -35.28 -6.41 8.50
C GLN A 316 -36.42 -5.45 8.16
N LYS A 317 -36.60 -5.16 6.87
CA LYS A 317 -37.63 -4.25 6.36
C LYS A 317 -38.22 -4.79 5.05
N SER A 318 -39.41 -4.31 4.68
CA SER A 318 -39.99 -4.61 3.37
C SER A 318 -39.05 -4.17 2.25
N GLY A 319 -38.80 -5.09 1.31
CA GLY A 319 -38.03 -4.84 0.09
C GLY A 319 -38.92 -4.30 -1.04
N ALA A 320 -38.44 -4.37 -2.28
CA ALA A 320 -39.26 -4.03 -3.45
C ALA A 320 -40.39 -5.06 -3.63
N GLU A 321 -41.57 -4.58 -4.02
CA GLU A 321 -42.79 -5.41 -4.23
C GLU A 321 -43.14 -6.28 -3.00
N ASP A 322 -43.00 -7.61 -3.11
CA ASP A 322 -43.29 -8.60 -2.08
C ASP A 322 -42.02 -9.15 -1.39
N GLY A 323 -40.88 -8.48 -1.56
CA GLY A 323 -39.58 -8.87 -1.01
C GLY A 323 -39.35 -8.46 0.46
N LEU A 324 -38.32 -9.05 1.06
CA LEU A 324 -37.82 -8.72 2.40
C LEU A 324 -36.33 -8.42 2.32
N LEU A 325 -35.90 -7.29 2.86
CA LEU A 325 -34.49 -6.93 3.00
C LEU A 325 -34.04 -7.20 4.43
N VAL A 326 -33.03 -8.04 4.60
CA VAL A 326 -32.52 -8.50 5.89
C VAL A 326 -31.13 -7.93 6.10
N HIS A 327 -30.91 -7.19 7.18
CA HIS A 327 -29.60 -6.66 7.53
C HIS A 327 -28.87 -7.63 8.46
N VAL A 328 -27.68 -8.08 8.04
CA VAL A 328 -26.89 -9.08 8.77
C VAL A 328 -25.56 -8.48 9.18
N ALA A 329 -25.16 -8.67 10.43
CA ALA A 329 -23.82 -8.39 10.92
C ALA A 329 -23.01 -9.69 11.01
N VAL A 330 -21.76 -9.63 10.59
CA VAL A 330 -20.74 -10.67 10.79
C VAL A 330 -19.58 -10.07 11.58
N THR A 331 -19.17 -10.73 12.65
CA THR A 331 -18.08 -10.32 13.54
C THR A 331 -16.96 -11.36 13.49
N ALA A 332 -15.75 -10.94 13.16
CA ALA A 332 -14.57 -11.80 13.24
C ALA A 332 -14.14 -11.98 14.70
N LYS A 333 -13.84 -13.20 15.14
CA LYS A 333 -13.36 -13.40 16.52
C LYS A 333 -11.94 -12.85 16.68
N PRO A 334 -11.57 -12.29 17.86
CA PRO A 334 -10.29 -11.60 18.07
C PRO A 334 -9.02 -12.43 17.76
N ASP A 335 -9.08 -13.75 17.92
CA ASP A 335 -7.94 -14.64 17.71
C ASP A 335 -7.98 -15.39 16.38
N SER A 336 -8.93 -15.04 15.50
CA SER A 336 -9.11 -15.71 14.22
C SER A 336 -8.26 -15.10 13.11
N ALA A 337 -7.93 -15.93 12.11
CA ALA A 337 -7.20 -15.53 10.91
C ALA A 337 -7.52 -16.49 9.75
N GLY A 338 -7.09 -16.10 8.55
CA GLY A 338 -7.19 -16.88 7.33
C GLY A 338 -8.49 -16.66 6.57
N MET A 339 -8.62 -17.38 5.46
CA MET A 339 -9.81 -17.31 4.61
C MET A 339 -10.96 -18.12 5.24
N VAL A 340 -12.16 -17.56 5.20
CA VAL A 340 -13.40 -18.16 5.68
C VAL A 340 -14.34 -18.27 4.48
N LEU A 341 -14.86 -19.46 4.22
CA LEU A 341 -15.95 -19.73 3.30
C LEU A 341 -16.94 -20.61 4.05
N THR A 342 -18.08 -20.07 4.42
CA THR A 342 -19.01 -20.75 5.34
C THR A 342 -20.46 -20.35 5.07
N PRO A 343 -21.45 -21.23 5.32
CA PRO A 343 -22.83 -20.83 5.34
C PRO A 343 -23.18 -20.03 6.60
N LEU A 344 -24.03 -19.03 6.41
CA LEU A 344 -24.85 -18.43 7.45
C LEU A 344 -26.21 -19.13 7.45
N ARG A 345 -26.64 -19.59 8.62
CA ARG A 345 -27.94 -20.23 8.82
C ARG A 345 -28.99 -19.18 9.14
N PHE A 346 -29.93 -18.98 8.22
CA PHE A 346 -31.10 -18.14 8.42
C PHE A 346 -32.23 -19.00 8.97
N VAL A 347 -32.82 -18.59 10.09
CA VAL A 347 -33.99 -19.23 10.70
C VAL A 347 -35.13 -18.21 10.70
N GLY A 348 -36.32 -18.62 10.26
CA GLY A 348 -37.47 -17.73 10.22
C GLY A 348 -38.79 -18.46 10.04
N VAL A 349 -39.87 -17.70 9.99
CA VAL A 349 -41.24 -18.19 9.82
C VAL A 349 -41.82 -17.56 8.57
N GLY A 350 -42.42 -18.36 7.69
CA GLY A 350 -43.07 -17.84 6.49
C GLY A 350 -43.90 -18.90 5.73
N PRO A 351 -44.73 -18.46 4.78
CA PRO A 351 -45.55 -19.36 3.97
C PRO A 351 -44.70 -20.25 3.05
N ASP A 352 -45.32 -21.26 2.44
CA ASP A 352 -44.66 -22.09 1.43
C ASP A 352 -44.32 -21.25 0.18
N PRO A 353 -43.03 -21.17 -0.24
CA PRO A 353 -42.66 -20.48 -1.47
C PRO A 353 -43.37 -21.02 -2.73
N LYS A 354 -43.90 -22.25 -2.68
CA LYS A 354 -44.69 -22.86 -3.77
C LYS A 354 -46.18 -22.54 -3.70
N GLN A 355 -46.66 -21.88 -2.65
CA GLN A 355 -48.06 -21.49 -2.47
C GLN A 355 -48.17 -20.00 -2.10
N PRO A 356 -48.39 -19.10 -3.07
CA PRO A 356 -48.55 -17.68 -2.78
C PRO A 356 -49.78 -17.41 -1.91
N VAL A 357 -49.63 -16.59 -0.87
CA VAL A 357 -50.73 -16.18 0.00
C VAL A 357 -51.40 -14.93 -0.61
N PRO A 358 -52.72 -14.92 -0.84
CA PRO A 358 -53.41 -13.74 -1.37
C PRO A 358 -53.26 -12.51 -0.48
N THR A 359 -53.11 -11.33 -1.09
CA THR A 359 -52.96 -10.04 -0.40
C THR A 359 -54.10 -9.84 0.62
N GLY A 360 -53.75 -9.70 1.90
CA GLY A 360 -54.71 -9.42 2.99
C GLY A 360 -55.19 -10.64 3.80
N GLN A 361 -54.72 -11.86 3.52
CA GLN A 361 -54.99 -13.03 4.37
C GLN A 361 -53.81 -13.36 5.31
N PRO A 362 -54.06 -13.79 6.56
CA PRO A 362 -53.00 -14.22 7.46
C PRO A 362 -52.34 -15.51 6.94
N ALA A 363 -51.05 -15.43 6.63
CA ALA A 363 -50.24 -16.59 6.27
C ALA A 363 -50.01 -17.46 7.51
N VAL A 364 -50.40 -18.74 7.48
CA VAL A 364 -49.96 -19.72 8.48
C VAL A 364 -48.49 -20.02 8.21
N GLY A 365 -47.60 -19.31 8.91
CA GLY A 365 -46.16 -19.46 8.70
C GLY A 365 -45.63 -20.76 9.31
N THR A 366 -44.86 -21.52 8.55
CA THR A 366 -44.09 -22.65 9.07
C THR A 366 -42.66 -22.22 9.36
N ALA A 367 -42.05 -22.81 10.39
CA ALA A 367 -40.63 -22.61 10.67
C ALA A 367 -39.78 -23.17 9.51
N ARG A 368 -38.80 -22.38 9.08
CA ARG A 368 -37.91 -22.69 7.95
C ARG A 368 -36.49 -22.28 8.29
N GLU A 369 -35.57 -23.04 7.75
CA GLU A 369 -34.15 -22.75 7.84
C GLU A 369 -33.51 -22.81 6.46
N SER A 370 -32.61 -21.88 6.14
CA SER A 370 -31.90 -21.87 4.87
C SER A 370 -30.47 -21.39 5.05
N ASP A 371 -29.55 -21.92 4.24
CA ASP A 371 -28.16 -21.48 4.24
C ASP A 371 -27.93 -20.42 3.17
N PHE A 372 -27.15 -19.40 3.53
CA PHE A 372 -26.65 -18.36 2.65
C PHE A 372 -25.13 -18.29 2.77
N LEU A 373 -24.38 -18.43 1.69
CA LEU A 373 -22.91 -18.48 1.80
C LEU A 373 -22.30 -17.10 2.00
N ILE A 374 -21.20 -17.03 2.73
CA ILE A 374 -20.31 -15.87 2.72
C ILE A 374 -18.88 -16.31 2.52
N TYR A 375 -18.07 -15.41 2.00
CA TYR A 375 -16.63 -15.56 2.02
C TYR A 375 -15.93 -14.26 2.43
N LEU A 376 -14.83 -14.41 3.16
CA LEU A 376 -14.04 -13.31 3.70
C LEU A 376 -12.61 -13.75 4.04
N LYS A 377 -11.75 -12.78 4.31
CA LYS A 377 -10.40 -12.98 4.84
C LYS A 377 -10.31 -12.32 6.19
N ILE A 378 -10.02 -13.08 7.24
CA ILE A 378 -9.61 -12.51 8.51
C ILE A 378 -8.10 -12.37 8.46
N GLU A 379 -7.60 -11.15 8.43
CA GLU A 379 -6.17 -10.90 8.54
C GLU A 379 -5.96 -9.77 9.51
N ARG A 380 -4.93 -9.90 10.35
CA ARG A 380 -4.52 -8.75 11.16
C ARG A 380 -4.22 -7.63 10.17
N PRO A 381 -4.88 -6.47 10.28
CA PRO A 381 -4.45 -5.33 9.51
C PRO A 381 -2.98 -5.17 9.86
N ILE A 382 -2.13 -5.16 8.84
CA ILE A 382 -0.78 -4.64 9.03
C ILE A 382 -1.01 -3.28 9.64
N PRO A 383 -0.50 -3.04 10.86
CA PRO A 383 -0.85 -1.85 11.58
C PRO A 383 -0.67 -0.68 10.60
N PRO A 384 -1.72 0.10 10.28
CA PRO A 384 -1.42 1.46 9.89
C PRO A 384 -0.55 1.97 11.04
N LEU A 385 0.63 2.52 10.73
CA LEU A 385 1.49 3.15 11.72
C LEU A 385 0.62 4.17 12.47
N GLN A 386 0.01 3.75 13.58
CA GLN A 386 -1.04 4.50 14.24
C GLN A 386 -0.34 5.56 15.07
N ALA A 387 -0.47 6.77 14.57
CA ALA A 387 -0.02 7.97 15.22
C ALA A 387 -0.89 8.32 16.42
N LYS A 388 -0.45 7.95 17.63
CA LYS A 388 -0.87 8.65 18.85
C LYS A 388 0.15 9.74 19.19
N PRO A 389 -0.20 11.03 19.17
CA PRO A 389 0.70 12.11 19.56
C PRO A 389 1.26 11.97 20.98
N VAL A 390 2.54 12.30 21.11
CA VAL A 390 3.32 12.28 22.34
C VAL A 390 3.75 13.70 22.67
N THR A 391 2.89 14.45 23.34
CA THR A 391 3.31 15.59 24.16
C THR A 391 3.24 15.25 25.66
N GLN A 392 2.74 14.05 26.00
CA GLN A 392 2.61 13.55 27.39
C GLN A 392 2.77 12.02 27.52
N ALA A 393 3.46 11.32 26.59
CA ALA A 393 3.67 9.89 26.81
C ALA A 393 4.50 9.72 28.09
N PRO A 394 3.97 9.00 29.10
CA PRO A 394 4.72 8.78 30.31
C PRO A 394 6.01 8.05 29.93
N PRO A 395 7.18 8.50 30.41
CA PRO A 395 8.42 7.77 30.22
C PRO A 395 8.23 6.32 30.65
N LYS A 396 8.51 5.38 29.75
CA LYS A 396 8.52 3.94 30.08
C LYS A 396 9.92 3.54 30.52
N GLU A 397 10.01 2.56 31.42
CA GLU A 397 11.31 1.99 31.77
C GLU A 397 11.89 1.25 30.58
N LEU A 398 13.15 1.55 30.25
CA LEU A 398 13.86 0.79 29.25
C LEU A 398 14.17 -0.60 29.83
N PRO A 399 13.78 -1.72 29.18
CA PRO A 399 13.97 -3.04 29.74
C PRO A 399 15.43 -3.29 30.14
N ALA A 400 15.64 -3.86 31.33
CA ALA A 400 16.98 -4.14 31.84
C ALA A 400 17.78 -5.05 30.89
N THR A 401 17.10 -5.94 30.15
CA THR A 401 17.70 -6.79 29.11
C THR A 401 18.26 -5.98 27.94
N VAL A 402 17.60 -4.90 27.53
CA VAL A 402 18.08 -4.00 26.48
C VAL A 402 19.32 -3.26 26.97
N ARG A 403 19.27 -2.69 28.18
CA ARG A 403 20.44 -2.01 28.79
C ARG A 403 21.63 -2.95 28.92
N ALA A 404 21.41 -4.18 29.38
CA ALA A 404 22.44 -5.20 29.46
C ALA A 404 23.00 -5.57 28.08
N ALA A 405 22.16 -5.67 27.04
CA ALA A 405 22.59 -5.97 25.68
C ALA A 405 23.42 -4.85 25.04
N VAL A 406 23.16 -3.59 25.39
CA VAL A 406 23.96 -2.43 24.93
C VAL A 406 25.29 -2.36 25.68
N LEU A 407 25.31 -2.67 26.98
CA LEU A 407 26.50 -2.56 27.83
C LEU A 407 27.36 -3.83 27.88
N ALA A 408 26.92 -4.92 27.26
CA ALA A 408 27.67 -6.17 27.23
C ALA A 408 29.10 -5.95 26.68
N PRO A 409 30.12 -6.66 27.18
CA PRO A 409 31.46 -6.59 26.62
C PRO A 409 31.50 -7.18 25.20
N ALA A 410 32.50 -6.78 24.42
CA ALA A 410 32.81 -7.44 23.15
C ALA A 410 33.10 -8.93 23.37
N SER A 411 32.46 -9.80 22.57
CA SER A 411 32.56 -11.27 22.71
C SER A 411 33.51 -11.91 21.71
N VAL A 412 34.05 -11.14 20.76
CA VAL A 412 34.95 -11.59 19.70
C VAL A 412 36.08 -10.58 19.49
N PRO A 413 37.19 -10.97 18.86
CA PRO A 413 38.22 -10.01 18.42
C PRO A 413 37.63 -8.93 17.50
N THR A 414 38.23 -7.74 17.54
CA THR A 414 37.86 -6.63 16.65
C THR A 414 37.92 -7.07 15.18
N ASP A 415 36.84 -6.78 14.46
CA ASP A 415 36.69 -7.12 13.05
C ASP A 415 37.89 -6.65 12.21
N ALA A 416 38.37 -7.52 11.31
CA ALA A 416 39.57 -7.27 10.50
C ALA A 416 39.47 -6.03 9.60
N ARG A 417 38.26 -5.55 9.34
CA ARG A 417 38.01 -4.32 8.56
C ARG A 417 38.33 -3.05 9.35
N VAL A 418 38.56 -3.17 10.66
CA VAL A 418 38.78 -2.06 11.58
C VAL A 418 40.26 -1.95 11.91
N ASN A 419 40.85 -0.76 11.71
CA ASN A 419 42.17 -0.48 12.22
C ASN A 419 42.10 -0.12 13.71
N ALA A 420 42.27 -1.13 14.57
CA ALA A 420 42.17 -0.98 16.02
C ALA A 420 43.11 0.10 16.60
N ALA A 421 44.23 0.41 15.95
CA ALA A 421 45.15 1.46 16.41
C ALA A 421 44.57 2.89 16.28
N LYS A 422 43.49 3.06 15.51
CA LYS A 422 42.80 4.35 15.38
C LYS A 422 41.64 4.52 16.37
N ILE A 423 41.12 3.44 16.94
CA ILE A 423 40.00 3.50 17.88
C ILE A 423 40.47 4.17 19.18
N THR A 424 39.67 5.13 19.66
CA THR A 424 39.87 5.72 20.98
C THR A 424 38.89 5.15 22.00
N THR A 425 39.29 5.17 23.27
CA THR A 425 38.47 4.70 24.39
C THR A 425 37.89 5.90 25.12
N LEU A 426 36.59 5.90 25.30
CA LEU A 426 35.81 6.89 26.05
C LEU A 426 35.25 6.25 27.34
N GLY A 427 34.61 7.05 28.19
CA GLY A 427 33.93 6.54 29.38
C GLY A 427 32.76 5.61 29.04
N ALA A 428 32.20 5.04 30.11
CA ALA A 428 31.10 4.09 29.98
C ALA A 428 29.89 4.74 29.30
N PRO A 429 29.22 4.05 28.35
CA PRO A 429 28.02 4.58 27.70
C PRO A 429 26.93 4.94 28.70
N ASN A 430 26.30 6.10 28.50
CA ASN A 430 25.14 6.52 29.26
C ASN A 430 23.84 6.01 28.60
N VAL A 431 23.48 4.74 28.81
CA VAL A 431 22.22 4.19 28.31
C VAL A 431 21.06 4.64 29.22
N PRO A 432 20.04 5.34 28.70
CA PRO A 432 18.97 5.88 29.51
C PRO A 432 18.20 4.78 30.26
N SER A 433 17.76 5.06 31.48
CA SER A 433 16.92 4.15 32.26
C SER A 433 15.45 4.21 31.85
N ARG A 434 15.04 5.31 31.22
CA ARG A 434 13.69 5.55 30.73
C ARG A 434 13.73 6.18 29.35
N VAL A 435 12.79 5.80 28.50
CA VAL A 435 12.61 6.35 27.16
C VAL A 435 11.16 6.77 26.98
N ILE A 436 10.93 7.78 26.15
CA ILE A 436 9.60 8.16 25.69
C ILE A 436 9.34 7.61 24.29
N GLN A 437 8.08 7.40 23.95
CA GLN A 437 7.73 7.13 22.56
C GLN A 437 7.96 8.41 21.73
N PRO A 438 8.62 8.35 20.56
CA PRO A 438 8.77 9.50 19.69
C PRO A 438 7.40 9.94 19.16
N LEU A 439 7.37 11.11 18.52
CA LEU A 439 6.19 11.48 17.73
C LEU A 439 5.92 10.41 16.68
N PRO A 440 4.65 10.18 16.35
CA PRO A 440 4.31 9.21 15.34
C PRO A 440 5.01 9.38 14.00
N VAL A 441 5.24 8.24 13.35
CA VAL A 441 5.70 8.20 11.97
C VAL A 441 4.56 8.66 11.05
N ILE A 442 4.67 9.88 10.55
CA ILE A 442 3.75 10.44 9.54
C ILE A 442 4.46 10.40 8.19
N LEU A 443 3.98 9.58 7.27
CA LEU A 443 4.55 9.38 5.93
C LEU A 443 3.65 9.96 4.83
N ARG A 444 2.70 10.84 5.16
CA ARG A 444 1.84 11.53 4.19
C ARG A 444 1.74 13.00 4.55
N ILE A 445 1.79 13.86 3.53
CA ILE A 445 1.52 15.29 3.69
C ILE A 445 0.02 15.53 3.87
N ALA A 446 -0.34 16.65 4.49
CA ALA A 446 -1.73 17.04 4.66
C ALA A 446 -2.38 17.47 3.33
N ASP A 447 -3.70 17.28 3.26
CA ASP A 447 -4.53 17.77 2.16
C ASP A 447 -5.05 19.18 2.41
N ARG A 448 -5.28 19.54 3.68
CA ARG A 448 -5.88 20.83 4.06
C ARG A 448 -4.90 21.66 4.91
N ALA A 449 -4.93 22.98 4.71
CA ALA A 449 -4.09 23.91 5.45
C ALA A 449 -4.39 23.91 6.95
N GLU A 450 -5.64 23.67 7.36
CA GLU A 450 -6.07 23.63 8.77
C GLU A 450 -5.46 22.47 9.57
N ASP A 451 -4.95 21.44 8.89
CA ASP A 451 -4.29 20.30 9.54
C ASP A 451 -2.80 20.59 9.85
N VAL A 452 -2.26 21.75 9.41
CA VAL A 452 -0.85 22.13 9.56
C VAL A 452 -0.74 23.51 10.21
N PRO A 453 0.04 23.68 11.30
CA PRO A 453 0.15 24.95 12.01
C PRO A 453 1.13 25.88 11.29
N MET A 454 0.76 26.33 10.10
CA MET A 454 1.51 27.26 9.26
C MET A 454 0.55 28.25 8.57
N ASP A 455 1.11 29.29 7.97
CA ASP A 455 0.30 30.23 7.20
C ASP A 455 -0.34 29.54 5.98
N ALA A 456 -1.63 29.77 5.75
CA ALA A 456 -2.40 29.07 4.71
C ALA A 456 -1.90 29.38 3.29
N ALA A 457 -1.42 30.60 3.03
CA ALA A 457 -0.86 30.96 1.73
C ALA A 457 0.49 30.25 1.50
N ARG A 458 1.33 30.18 2.54
CA ARG A 458 2.57 29.39 2.51
C ARG A 458 2.31 27.89 2.36
N PHE A 459 1.28 27.34 3.00
CA PHE A 459 0.85 25.95 2.81
C PHE A 459 0.52 25.67 1.34
N ALA A 460 -0.30 26.53 0.73
CA ALA A 460 -0.66 26.40 -0.68
C ALA A 460 0.58 26.51 -1.59
N ALA A 461 1.48 27.48 -1.32
CA ALA A 461 2.71 27.66 -2.07
C ALA A 461 3.64 26.44 -1.96
N ALA A 462 3.79 25.86 -0.77
CA ALA A 462 4.56 24.64 -0.54
C ALA A 462 3.98 23.44 -1.31
N LYS A 463 2.64 23.22 -1.28
CA LYS A 463 1.99 22.16 -2.08
C LYS A 463 2.22 22.33 -3.58
N ILE A 464 2.19 23.57 -4.09
CA ILE A 464 2.49 23.88 -5.49
C ILE A 464 3.96 23.57 -5.80
N ALA A 465 4.88 23.97 -4.92
CA ALA A 465 6.30 23.74 -5.13
C ALA A 465 6.68 22.25 -5.11
N VAL A 466 6.10 21.47 -4.20
CA VAL A 466 6.22 19.99 -4.21
C VAL A 466 5.71 19.43 -5.53
N SER A 467 4.53 19.88 -5.99
CA SER A 467 3.94 19.41 -7.25
C SER A 467 4.83 19.71 -8.47
N LYS A 468 5.42 20.91 -8.53
CA LYS A 468 6.40 21.30 -9.56
C LYS A 468 7.68 20.48 -9.48
N GLY A 469 8.21 20.26 -8.28
CA GLY A 469 9.38 19.41 -8.05
C GLY A 469 9.13 17.98 -8.52
N LEU A 470 7.99 17.38 -8.16
CA LEU A 470 7.62 16.04 -8.63
C LEU A 470 7.43 16.00 -10.16
N ALA A 471 6.91 17.06 -10.78
CA ALA A 471 6.83 17.16 -12.24
C ALA A 471 8.22 17.18 -12.89
N PHE A 472 9.17 17.93 -12.34
CA PHE A 472 10.57 17.87 -12.75
C PHE A 472 11.13 16.46 -12.59
N MET A 473 10.94 15.82 -11.44
CA MET A 473 11.41 14.45 -11.21
C MET A 473 10.80 13.49 -12.23
N ARG A 474 9.52 13.63 -12.57
CA ARG A 474 8.89 12.80 -13.61
C ARG A 474 9.57 12.97 -14.98
N ALA A 475 9.89 14.21 -15.35
CA ALA A 475 10.56 14.52 -16.61
C ALA A 475 12.04 14.07 -16.64
N ALA A 476 12.72 14.12 -15.49
CA ALA A 476 14.13 13.76 -15.35
C ALA A 476 14.37 12.25 -15.13
N GLN A 477 13.31 11.42 -15.02
CA GLN A 477 13.48 9.99 -14.78
C GLN A 477 14.13 9.30 -15.99
N GLY A 478 15.21 8.57 -15.74
CA GLY A 478 15.95 7.83 -16.75
C GLY A 478 15.14 6.70 -17.39
N PRO A 479 15.66 6.12 -18.49
CA PRO A 479 14.97 5.05 -19.22
C PRO A 479 14.81 3.77 -18.39
N ASN A 480 15.70 3.50 -17.42
CA ASN A 480 15.59 2.33 -16.56
C ASN A 480 14.71 2.57 -15.33
N GLY A 481 14.18 3.79 -15.15
CA GLY A 481 13.31 4.14 -14.04
C GLY A 481 14.01 4.74 -12.83
N GLY A 482 15.33 4.92 -12.90
CA GLY A 482 16.12 5.57 -11.86
C GLY A 482 16.38 7.04 -12.15
N TRP A 483 16.98 7.72 -11.19
CA TRP A 483 17.59 9.04 -11.38
C TRP A 483 19.09 8.93 -11.19
N MET A 484 19.83 9.84 -11.85
CA MET A 484 21.29 9.86 -11.83
C MET A 484 21.94 8.56 -12.33
N GLU A 485 21.26 7.76 -13.19
CA GLU A 485 21.64 6.39 -13.58
C GLU A 485 23.10 6.22 -14.08
N SER A 486 23.73 7.28 -14.59
CA SER A 486 25.12 7.27 -15.06
C SER A 486 26.13 7.87 -14.07
N THR A 487 25.72 8.15 -12.84
CA THR A 487 26.55 8.82 -11.84
C THR A 487 27.25 7.82 -10.93
N ALA A 488 28.57 7.90 -10.87
CA ALA A 488 29.36 7.32 -9.80
C ALA A 488 29.81 8.45 -8.87
N ALA A 489 29.62 8.28 -7.56
CA ALA A 489 30.10 9.26 -6.58
C ALA A 489 31.09 8.63 -5.62
N LYS A 490 32.14 9.40 -5.31
CA LYS A 490 33.11 9.06 -4.29
C LYS A 490 32.64 9.65 -2.97
N ALA A 491 32.20 8.78 -2.05
CA ALA A 491 31.86 9.20 -0.70
C ALA A 491 33.11 9.71 0.03
N THR A 492 32.88 10.47 1.10
CA THR A 492 33.96 10.98 1.94
C THR A 492 34.85 9.84 2.45
N ASP A 493 36.16 10.01 2.27
CA ASP A 493 37.22 9.07 2.68
C ASP A 493 37.12 7.64 2.09
N GLN A 494 36.28 7.43 1.06
CA GLN A 494 36.24 6.15 0.33
C GLN A 494 37.27 6.16 -0.79
N SER A 495 38.00 5.05 -0.97
CA SER A 495 39.03 4.93 -2.02
C SER A 495 38.44 4.88 -3.42
N THR A 496 37.28 4.24 -3.58
CA THR A 496 36.63 3.95 -4.85
C THR A 496 35.28 4.66 -4.95
N PRO A 497 34.97 5.29 -6.10
CA PRO A 497 33.61 5.74 -6.39
C PRO A 497 32.64 4.56 -6.40
N SER A 498 31.44 4.75 -5.84
CA SER A 498 30.37 3.76 -5.89
C SER A 498 29.38 4.11 -6.99
N THR A 499 28.94 3.08 -7.71
CA THR A 499 27.90 3.16 -8.75
C THR A 499 26.50 2.93 -8.18
N ALA A 500 26.36 2.81 -6.85
CA ALA A 500 25.08 2.59 -6.19
C ALA A 500 24.32 3.89 -5.82
N VAL A 501 24.91 5.06 -6.09
CA VAL A 501 24.25 6.38 -5.92
C VAL A 501 22.87 6.45 -6.58
N PRO A 502 22.66 5.94 -7.81
CA PRO A 502 21.35 5.96 -8.44
C PRO A 502 20.28 5.25 -7.61
N ASN A 503 20.61 4.12 -6.96
CA ASN A 503 19.68 3.41 -6.09
C ASN A 503 19.29 4.25 -4.88
N ALA A 504 20.26 4.93 -4.25
CA ALA A 504 20.00 5.77 -3.09
C ALA A 504 19.10 6.96 -3.44
N VAL A 505 19.40 7.67 -4.53
CA VAL A 505 18.61 8.84 -4.97
C VAL A 505 17.22 8.41 -5.44
N THR A 506 17.13 7.31 -6.17
CA THR A 506 15.85 6.75 -6.63
C THR A 506 14.97 6.30 -5.46
N ALA A 507 15.56 5.73 -4.40
CA ALA A 507 14.80 5.36 -3.21
C ALA A 507 14.29 6.58 -2.42
N LEU A 508 15.06 7.67 -2.35
CA LEU A 508 14.58 8.93 -1.78
C LEU A 508 13.49 9.57 -2.65
N ALA A 509 13.62 9.53 -3.98
CA ALA A 509 12.57 9.99 -4.89
C ALA A 509 11.30 9.15 -4.70
N LEU A 510 11.43 7.82 -4.59
CA LEU A 510 10.32 6.92 -4.28
C LEU A 510 9.60 7.30 -2.97
N LYS A 511 10.35 7.69 -1.93
CA LYS A 511 9.78 8.25 -0.70
C LYS A 511 9.02 9.54 -0.97
N ALA A 512 9.61 10.51 -1.65
CA ALA A 512 8.97 11.79 -1.95
C ALA A 512 7.64 11.59 -2.70
N PHE A 513 7.64 10.80 -3.77
CA PHE A 513 6.42 10.46 -4.50
C PHE A 513 5.35 9.87 -3.57
N ALA A 514 5.70 8.89 -2.73
CA ALA A 514 4.74 8.26 -1.83
C ALA A 514 4.22 9.21 -0.74
N GLN A 515 5.06 10.08 -0.17
CA GLN A 515 4.62 11.05 0.84
C GLN A 515 3.62 12.08 0.28
N ALA A 516 3.73 12.40 -1.01
CA ALA A 516 2.77 13.23 -1.74
C ALA A 516 1.52 12.47 -2.25
N GLY A 517 1.37 11.18 -1.93
CA GLY A 517 0.21 10.36 -2.31
C GLY A 517 0.37 9.56 -3.61
N PHE A 518 1.54 9.61 -4.24
CA PHE A 518 1.87 8.91 -5.50
C PHE A 518 2.70 7.66 -5.23
N THR A 519 2.09 6.62 -4.64
CA THR A 519 2.77 5.34 -4.38
C THR A 519 3.09 4.56 -5.66
N ALA A 520 3.94 3.53 -5.59
CA ALA A 520 4.24 2.64 -6.71
C ALA A 520 3.00 1.93 -7.30
N ASN A 521 1.94 1.79 -6.52
CA ASN A 521 0.68 1.21 -6.99
C ASN A 521 -0.13 2.23 -7.82
N THR A 522 0.06 3.52 -7.59
CA THR A 522 -0.78 4.60 -8.15
C THR A 522 -0.07 5.47 -9.18
N ASP A 523 1.26 5.54 -9.19
CA ASP A 523 2.06 6.35 -10.11
C ASP A 523 3.10 5.51 -10.87
N VAL A 524 3.16 5.72 -12.19
CA VAL A 524 4.02 4.94 -13.09
C VAL A 524 5.51 5.22 -12.87
N ASN A 525 5.89 6.46 -12.55
CA ASN A 525 7.28 6.81 -12.29
C ASN A 525 7.71 6.24 -10.94
N ALA A 526 6.85 6.31 -9.91
CA ALA A 526 7.09 5.65 -8.62
C ALA A 526 7.22 4.12 -8.77
N ARG A 527 6.40 3.48 -9.61
CA ARG A 527 6.49 2.04 -9.89
C ARG A 527 7.82 1.67 -10.54
N ARG A 528 8.25 2.44 -11.53
CA ARG A 528 9.55 2.25 -12.21
C ARG A 528 10.72 2.48 -11.24
N ALA A 529 10.61 3.47 -10.35
CA ALA A 529 11.58 3.73 -9.30
C ALA A 529 11.70 2.56 -8.32
N LEU A 530 10.57 2.00 -7.86
CA LEU A 530 10.57 0.80 -7.01
C LEU A 530 11.22 -0.39 -7.72
N ALA A 531 10.90 -0.63 -8.99
CA ALA A 531 11.51 -1.70 -9.77
C ALA A 531 13.04 -1.50 -9.92
N PHE A 532 13.48 -0.26 -10.17
CA PHE A 532 14.90 0.09 -10.27
C PHE A 532 15.63 -0.18 -8.94
N VAL A 533 15.09 0.28 -7.82
CA VAL A 533 15.69 0.09 -6.48
C VAL A 533 15.74 -1.39 -6.10
N THR A 534 14.65 -2.13 -6.30
CA THR A 534 14.60 -3.56 -5.95
C THR A 534 15.57 -4.38 -6.80
N SER A 535 15.60 -4.17 -8.12
CA SER A 535 16.53 -4.89 -9.01
C SER A 535 17.99 -4.48 -8.77
N GLY A 536 18.25 -3.20 -8.55
CA GLY A 536 19.59 -2.65 -8.31
C GLY A 536 20.18 -3.00 -6.95
N THR A 537 19.40 -3.57 -6.02
CA THR A 537 19.84 -3.95 -4.68
C THR A 537 19.63 -5.43 -4.36
N GLN A 538 19.30 -6.25 -5.37
CA GLN A 538 19.19 -7.71 -5.22
C GLN A 538 20.23 -8.42 -6.10
N LEU A 539 21.02 -9.32 -5.51
CA LEU A 539 21.91 -10.22 -6.25
C LEU A 539 21.78 -11.64 -5.72
N GLY A 540 21.47 -12.60 -6.60
CA GLY A 540 21.32 -14.02 -6.22
C GLY A 540 20.24 -14.27 -5.17
N GLY A 541 19.21 -13.42 -5.10
CA GLY A 541 18.14 -13.50 -4.10
C GLY A 541 18.46 -12.88 -2.73
N ALA A 542 19.64 -12.28 -2.56
CA ALA A 542 20.03 -11.59 -1.33
C ALA A 542 20.04 -10.06 -1.52
N PHE A 543 19.74 -9.33 -0.44
CA PHE A 543 19.88 -7.88 -0.42
C PHE A 543 21.36 -7.48 -0.41
N GLN A 544 21.76 -6.74 -1.44
CA GLN A 544 23.11 -6.27 -1.72
C GLN A 544 23.04 -4.78 -2.13
N PRO A 545 23.06 -3.85 -1.16
CA PRO A 545 22.82 -2.44 -1.42
C PRO A 545 23.94 -1.76 -2.23
N ASP A 546 25.14 -2.31 -2.23
CA ASP A 546 26.27 -1.79 -3.01
C ASP A 546 27.27 -2.91 -3.35
N LEU A 547 27.29 -3.34 -4.60
CA LEU A 547 28.17 -4.41 -5.09
C LEU A 547 29.64 -3.98 -5.19
N GLY A 548 29.90 -2.70 -5.49
CA GLY A 548 31.24 -2.13 -5.58
C GLY A 548 31.83 -1.75 -4.22
N GLY A 549 30.96 -1.66 -3.21
CA GLY A 549 31.30 -1.25 -1.86
C GLY A 549 31.51 0.27 -1.74
N GLY A 550 31.45 0.75 -0.49
CA GLY A 550 31.74 2.15 -0.16
C GLY A 550 30.51 3.04 0.08
N LEU A 551 29.27 2.60 -0.21
CA LEU A 551 28.03 3.30 0.12
C LEU A 551 26.90 2.39 0.67
N ALA A 552 27.19 1.11 0.95
CA ALA A 552 26.21 0.09 1.32
C ALA A 552 25.19 0.53 2.41
N ASN A 553 25.66 1.13 3.51
CA ASN A 553 24.77 1.56 4.60
C ASN A 553 23.93 2.78 4.21
N TYR A 554 24.52 3.70 3.44
CA TYR A 554 23.82 4.87 2.92
C TYR A 554 22.67 4.43 2.00
N VAL A 555 22.96 3.55 1.03
CA VAL A 555 21.96 3.02 0.09
C VAL A 555 20.88 2.25 0.83
N ALA A 556 21.26 1.36 1.75
CA ALA A 556 20.29 0.57 2.53
C ALA A 556 19.33 1.45 3.35
N SER A 557 19.85 2.53 3.95
CA SER A 557 19.02 3.49 4.69
C SER A 557 18.01 4.20 3.78
N MET A 558 18.44 4.63 2.59
CA MET A 558 17.53 5.23 1.60
C MET A 558 16.48 4.24 1.11
N VAL A 559 16.88 2.99 0.81
CA VAL A 559 15.98 1.92 0.36
C VAL A 559 14.91 1.66 1.41
N LEU A 560 15.29 1.49 2.67
CA LEU A 560 14.33 1.23 3.74
C LEU A 560 13.33 2.38 3.90
N MET A 561 13.80 3.64 3.86
CA MET A 561 12.91 4.80 3.88
C MET A 561 11.94 4.83 2.68
N GLY A 562 12.41 4.52 1.47
CA GLY A 562 11.60 4.47 0.25
C GLY A 562 10.53 3.37 0.28
N LEU A 563 10.90 2.18 0.79
CA LEU A 563 9.99 1.05 0.95
C LEU A 563 8.95 1.33 2.05
N ALA A 564 9.37 1.80 3.22
CA ALA A 564 8.48 2.12 4.33
C ALA A 564 7.44 3.19 3.93
N ALA A 565 7.86 4.20 3.16
CA ALA A 565 6.97 5.23 2.64
C ALA A 565 5.84 4.70 1.74
N GLN A 566 6.00 3.52 1.10
CA GLN A 566 4.92 2.94 0.30
C GLN A 566 3.71 2.58 1.17
N GLN A 567 3.93 2.23 2.45
CA GLN A 567 2.91 1.68 3.34
C GLN A 567 2.13 0.53 2.69
N ASP A 568 2.84 -0.29 1.91
CA ASP A 568 2.28 -1.42 1.18
C ASP A 568 2.59 -2.73 1.93
N PRO A 569 1.57 -3.43 2.46
CA PRO A 569 1.67 -4.78 2.96
C PRO A 569 2.54 -5.75 2.17
N ALA A 570 2.48 -5.67 0.85
CA ALA A 570 3.18 -6.58 -0.05
C ALA A 570 4.71 -6.41 0.02
N LEU A 571 5.20 -5.29 0.57
CA LEU A 571 6.63 -5.00 0.73
C LEU A 571 7.16 -5.30 2.14
N SER A 572 6.34 -5.91 3.01
CA SER A 572 6.71 -6.16 4.41
C SER A 572 7.96 -7.03 4.57
N LEU A 573 8.14 -8.03 3.70
CA LEU A 573 9.32 -8.89 3.71
C LEU A 573 10.57 -8.13 3.29
N GLU A 574 10.47 -7.30 2.26
CA GLU A 574 11.56 -6.46 1.75
C GLU A 574 11.98 -5.44 2.81
N VAL A 575 11.01 -4.76 3.43
CA VAL A 575 11.26 -3.83 4.55
C VAL A 575 12.05 -4.52 5.65
N GLU A 576 11.61 -5.71 6.10
CA GLU A 576 12.28 -6.39 7.21
C GLU A 576 13.64 -6.97 6.83
N THR A 577 13.82 -7.37 5.57
CA THR A 577 15.10 -7.80 5.02
C THR A 577 16.12 -6.66 5.08
N VAL A 578 15.75 -5.46 4.62
CA VAL A 578 16.65 -4.29 4.65
C VAL A 578 16.90 -3.82 6.08
N ARG A 579 15.87 -3.79 6.95
CA ARG A 579 16.01 -3.45 8.37
C ARG A 579 17.00 -4.38 9.07
N THR A 580 16.85 -5.69 8.88
CA THR A 580 17.75 -6.70 9.47
C THR A 580 19.18 -6.52 8.98
N TRP A 581 19.36 -6.21 7.69
CA TRP A 581 20.67 -5.95 7.12
C TRP A 581 21.33 -4.71 7.75
N LEU A 582 20.60 -3.60 7.92
CA LEU A 582 21.11 -2.39 8.54
C LEU A 582 21.55 -2.63 9.99
N VAL A 583 20.69 -3.25 10.80
CA VAL A 583 20.99 -3.56 12.21
C VAL A 583 22.22 -4.47 12.33
N LYS A 584 22.36 -5.44 11.44
CA LYS A 584 23.52 -6.35 11.42
C LYS A 584 24.84 -5.62 11.07
N ASN A 585 24.79 -4.56 10.28
CA ASN A 585 25.98 -3.82 9.84
C ASN A 585 26.39 -2.67 10.77
N GLN A 586 25.58 -2.34 11.78
CA GLN A 586 25.90 -1.35 12.82
C GLN A 586 27.07 -1.83 13.69
N TRP A 587 28.08 -0.98 13.91
CA TRP A 587 29.25 -1.31 14.72
C TRP A 587 28.89 -1.63 16.17
N ASN A 588 29.12 -2.86 16.62
CA ASN A 588 28.80 -3.28 17.99
C ASN A 588 29.68 -4.43 18.49
N GLN A 589 29.35 -4.99 19.66
CA GLN A 589 30.10 -6.05 20.32
C GLN A 589 30.29 -7.32 19.50
N SER A 590 29.33 -7.66 18.63
CA SER A 590 29.42 -8.85 17.77
C SER A 590 30.51 -8.72 16.69
N GLN A 591 31.04 -7.52 16.50
CA GLN A 591 32.16 -7.20 15.61
C GLN A 591 33.42 -6.82 16.41
N GLY A 592 33.44 -7.14 17.71
CA GLY A 592 34.57 -6.86 18.59
C GLY A 592 34.77 -5.38 18.92
N ILE A 593 33.71 -4.56 18.76
CA ILE A 593 33.72 -3.14 19.17
C ILE A 593 33.21 -3.04 20.61
N SER A 594 34.11 -2.65 21.52
CA SER A 594 33.79 -2.43 22.93
C SER A 594 32.74 -1.32 23.10
N PRO A 595 31.81 -1.40 24.07
CA PRO A 595 30.91 -0.28 24.39
C PRO A 595 31.63 1.04 24.64
N ASN A 596 32.86 1.00 25.17
CA ASN A 596 33.69 2.18 25.43
C ASN A 596 34.43 2.72 24.20
N ALA A 597 34.45 2.00 23.09
CA ALA A 597 35.11 2.45 21.86
C ALA A 597 34.32 3.58 21.21
N ASP A 598 35.00 4.61 20.72
CA ASP A 598 34.41 5.75 20.00
C ASP A 598 33.62 5.37 18.73
N TRP A 599 33.81 4.16 18.19
CA TRP A 599 33.03 3.62 17.08
C TRP A 599 31.69 2.97 17.50
N PHE A 600 31.53 2.64 18.78
CA PHE A 600 30.43 1.79 19.23
C PHE A 600 29.07 2.41 18.95
N GLY A 601 28.20 1.62 18.30
CA GLY A 601 26.83 1.95 17.96
C GLY A 601 26.67 2.79 16.69
N GLY A 602 27.75 3.29 16.11
CA GLY A 602 27.69 4.11 14.91
C GLY A 602 27.58 3.28 13.62
N SER A 603 27.17 3.95 12.56
CA SER A 603 27.20 3.43 11.18
C SER A 603 27.99 4.39 10.29
N GLY A 604 28.85 3.85 9.43
CA GLY A 604 29.56 4.60 8.37
C GLY A 604 29.00 4.25 7.00
N TYR A 605 29.63 4.69 5.91
CA TYR A 605 29.14 4.41 4.55
C TYR A 605 29.15 2.92 4.14
N GLY A 606 30.00 2.09 4.75
CA GLY A 606 30.10 0.66 4.41
C GLY A 606 31.08 -0.12 5.28
N SER A 607 31.42 -1.33 4.84
CA SER A 607 32.10 -2.36 5.62
C SER A 607 33.53 -2.02 6.09
N HIS A 608 34.19 -1.01 5.52
CA HIS A 608 35.59 -0.67 5.80
C HIS A 608 35.78 0.76 6.36
N GLY A 609 34.69 1.44 6.72
CA GLY A 609 34.72 2.84 7.16
C GLY A 609 34.47 3.01 8.65
N ARG A 610 35.12 4.01 9.25
CA ARG A 610 34.72 4.53 10.57
C ARG A 610 33.26 5.01 10.53
N PRO A 611 32.51 4.93 11.64
CA PRO A 611 31.19 5.51 11.69
C PRO A 611 31.21 7.04 11.65
N ASP A 612 30.09 7.62 11.25
CA ASP A 612 29.85 9.06 11.24
C ASP A 612 28.39 9.37 11.56
N LEU A 613 28.13 10.61 12.00
CA LEU A 613 26.79 11.01 12.40
C LEU A 613 25.84 11.08 11.19
N SER A 614 26.35 11.42 10.00
CA SER A 614 25.53 11.48 8.77
C SER A 614 24.93 10.12 8.42
N ASN A 615 25.68 9.04 8.43
CA ASN A 615 25.18 7.70 8.14
C ASN A 615 24.40 7.12 9.33
N THR A 616 24.82 7.43 10.57
CA THR A 616 24.10 6.98 11.76
C THR A 616 22.70 7.60 11.87
N GLN A 617 22.57 8.90 11.58
CA GLN A 617 21.26 9.56 11.58
C GLN A 617 20.35 9.05 10.46
N LEU A 618 20.90 8.70 9.29
CA LEU A 618 20.14 8.14 8.17
C LEU A 618 19.66 6.71 8.47
N MET A 619 20.49 5.91 9.15
CA MET A 619 20.06 4.62 9.66
C MET A 619 18.93 4.77 10.68
N LEU A 620 19.04 5.70 11.64
CA LEU A 620 17.98 5.97 12.62
C LEU A 620 16.69 6.49 11.97
N ASP A 621 16.81 7.37 10.97
CA ASP A 621 15.68 7.82 10.15
C ASP A 621 14.96 6.66 9.47
N ALA A 622 15.72 5.73 8.90
CA ALA A 622 15.18 4.57 8.22
C ALA A 622 14.51 3.59 9.18
N LEU A 623 15.12 3.33 10.35
CA LEU A 623 14.54 2.53 11.41
C LEU A 623 13.25 3.16 11.95
N HIS A 624 13.27 4.47 12.19
CA HIS A 624 12.09 5.22 12.62
C HIS A 624 10.96 5.15 11.59
N ASP A 625 11.25 5.40 10.30
CA ASP A 625 10.24 5.32 9.23
C ASP A 625 9.66 3.90 9.07
N ALA A 626 10.45 2.87 9.36
CA ALA A 626 10.03 1.48 9.40
C ALA A 626 9.33 1.06 10.72
N GLY A 627 9.14 1.98 11.68
CA GLY A 627 8.41 1.74 12.92
C GLY A 627 9.22 1.04 14.02
N ALA A 628 10.55 1.16 14.03
CA ALA A 628 11.38 0.61 15.10
C ALA A 628 11.01 1.22 16.46
N SER A 629 10.99 0.37 17.50
CA SER A 629 10.74 0.80 18.88
C SER A 629 11.98 1.48 19.47
N THR A 630 11.77 2.43 20.37
CA THR A 630 12.85 3.00 21.21
C THR A 630 13.51 1.97 22.11
N ASP A 631 12.86 0.83 22.35
CA ASP A 631 13.43 -0.26 23.15
C ASP A 631 14.27 -1.22 22.31
N ASP A 632 14.45 -0.94 21.02
CA ASP A 632 15.32 -1.72 20.16
C ASP A 632 16.80 -1.49 20.56
N PRO A 633 17.57 -2.55 20.88
CA PRO A 633 19.00 -2.41 21.19
C PRO A 633 19.80 -1.69 20.11
N ALA A 634 19.42 -1.79 18.83
CA ALA A 634 20.09 -1.10 17.73
C ALA A 634 19.91 0.43 17.84
N VAL A 635 18.70 0.87 18.19
CA VAL A 635 18.38 2.29 18.41
C VAL A 635 19.17 2.82 19.61
N GLN A 636 19.20 2.08 20.72
CA GLN A 636 19.92 2.49 21.93
C GLN A 636 21.45 2.48 21.74
N ARG A 637 22.00 1.58 20.92
CA ARG A 637 23.42 1.64 20.51
C ARG A 637 23.70 2.88 19.67
N ALA A 638 22.85 3.20 18.70
CA ALA A 638 23.02 4.37 17.86
C ALA A 638 22.99 5.67 18.69
N LEU A 639 22.14 5.73 19.71
CA LEU A 639 22.11 6.83 20.67
C LEU A 639 23.47 7.05 21.34
N VAL A 640 24.15 5.98 21.80
CA VAL A 640 25.49 6.09 22.40
C VAL A 640 26.49 6.77 21.44
N PHE A 641 26.46 6.40 20.16
CA PHE A 641 27.33 7.04 19.16
C PHE A 641 26.96 8.51 18.95
N VAL A 642 25.67 8.82 18.80
CA VAL A 642 25.16 10.19 18.61
C VAL A 642 25.62 11.08 19.76
N GLU A 643 25.46 10.66 21.01
CA GLU A 643 25.88 11.44 22.18
C GLU A 643 27.37 11.79 22.17
N ARG A 644 28.22 10.87 21.70
CA ARG A 644 29.67 11.08 21.59
C ARG A 644 30.05 12.08 20.52
N THR A 645 29.14 12.42 19.62
CA THR A 645 29.36 13.45 18.59
C THR A 645 28.93 14.85 19.05
N GLN A 646 28.40 14.99 20.27
CA GLN A 646 27.92 16.27 20.81
C GLN A 646 29.02 17.06 21.52
N ASN A 647 29.07 18.37 21.28
CA ASN A 647 29.98 19.32 21.92
C ASN A 647 29.40 19.81 23.25
N ILE A 648 29.48 18.96 24.27
CA ILE A 648 29.08 19.25 25.65
C ILE A 648 30.15 18.75 26.63
N LYS A 649 30.22 19.36 27.82
CA LYS A 649 31.24 19.01 28.83
C LYS A 649 31.05 17.64 29.49
N SER A 650 29.91 17.00 29.31
CA SER A 650 29.71 15.61 29.73
C SER A 650 30.12 14.58 28.66
N ASN A 651 30.61 15.00 27.49
CA ASN A 651 31.18 14.11 26.48
C ASN A 651 32.68 13.93 26.76
N ASP A 652 33.10 12.70 27.08
CA ASP A 652 34.49 12.38 27.47
C ASP A 652 35.53 12.58 26.36
N ALA A 653 35.11 12.78 25.11
CA ALA A 653 36.05 13.00 24.02
C ALA A 653 36.88 14.27 24.26
N SER A 654 38.22 14.16 24.13
CA SER A 654 39.15 15.28 24.40
C SER A 654 38.78 16.55 23.62
N TRP A 655 38.36 16.41 22.37
CA TRP A 655 37.95 17.55 21.55
C TRP A 655 36.69 18.25 22.05
N ALA A 656 35.79 17.56 22.74
CA ALA A 656 34.57 18.13 23.32
C ALA A 656 34.87 18.79 24.67
N GLN A 657 35.78 18.20 25.46
CA GLN A 657 36.27 18.78 26.71
C GLN A 657 36.95 20.14 26.49
N HIS A 658 37.73 20.28 25.43
CA HIS A 658 38.34 21.56 25.02
C HIS A 658 37.43 22.40 24.10
N GLY A 659 36.31 21.84 23.65
CA GLY A 659 35.33 22.52 22.79
C GLY A 659 34.59 23.68 23.44
N SER A 660 33.74 24.33 22.66
CA SER A 660 32.88 25.44 23.12
C SER A 660 31.87 25.02 24.19
N GLY A 661 31.47 23.74 24.25
CA GLY A 661 30.35 23.31 25.09
C GLY A 661 29.00 23.91 24.64
N ASP A 662 28.89 24.25 23.36
CA ASP A 662 27.74 24.96 22.79
C ASP A 662 26.50 24.09 22.55
N GLY A 663 26.57 22.79 22.82
CA GLY A 663 25.46 21.85 22.65
C GLY A 663 25.27 21.31 21.23
N GLY A 664 25.99 21.85 20.24
CA GLY A 664 25.95 21.40 18.85
C GLY A 664 26.78 20.13 18.61
N PHE A 665 26.91 19.71 17.36
CA PHE A 665 27.49 18.40 17.01
C PHE A 665 28.61 18.49 15.95
N ALA A 666 29.63 17.65 16.13
CA ALA A 666 30.69 17.38 15.15
C ALA A 666 30.29 16.23 14.19
N TYR A 667 31.09 15.98 13.15
CA TYR A 667 30.77 14.96 12.14
C TYR A 667 30.88 13.52 12.67
N THR A 668 31.89 13.25 13.48
CA THR A 668 32.08 11.95 14.11
C THR A 668 32.89 12.09 15.40
N ALA A 669 32.73 11.14 16.31
CA ALA A 669 33.60 10.94 17.47
C ALA A 669 34.73 9.95 17.16
N ALA A 670 34.57 9.15 16.11
CA ALA A 670 35.49 8.09 15.75
C ALA A 670 36.89 8.63 15.42
N ASN A 671 37.91 7.90 15.84
CA ASN A 671 39.33 8.20 15.64
C ASN A 671 39.76 9.55 16.23
N GLY A 672 39.18 9.95 17.36
CA GLY A 672 39.48 11.23 18.00
C GLY A 672 38.74 12.43 17.41
N GLY A 673 37.77 12.19 16.53
CA GLY A 673 36.79 13.16 16.07
C GLY A 673 37.13 13.89 14.77
N GLU A 674 36.10 14.37 14.09
CA GLU A 674 36.22 15.20 12.88
C GLU A 674 35.11 16.25 12.80
N SER A 675 35.44 17.42 12.23
CA SER A 675 34.46 18.46 11.89
C SER A 675 34.83 19.16 10.58
N PHE A 676 33.90 19.18 9.62
CA PHE A 676 34.07 19.98 8.40
C PHE A 676 34.02 21.48 8.69
N ALA A 677 33.36 21.91 9.75
CA ALA A 677 33.34 23.32 10.14
C ALA A 677 34.68 23.76 10.73
N SER A 678 35.42 22.87 11.41
CA SER A 678 36.81 23.14 11.80
C SER A 678 37.73 23.25 10.58
N ASP A 679 37.52 22.42 9.56
CA ASP A 679 38.27 22.52 8.30
C ASP A 679 38.00 23.87 7.60
N VAL A 680 36.73 24.26 7.45
CA VAL A 680 36.32 25.56 6.89
C VAL A 680 36.86 26.74 7.71
N ALA A 681 36.94 26.61 9.03
CA ALA A 681 37.53 27.61 9.92
C ALA A 681 39.07 27.66 9.87
N GLY A 682 39.72 26.80 9.09
CA GLY A 682 41.18 26.74 8.97
C GLY A 682 41.89 26.03 10.12
N GLU A 683 41.16 25.35 11.00
CA GLU A 683 41.66 24.59 12.16
C GLU A 683 42.05 23.15 11.80
N GLY A 684 41.70 22.73 10.58
CA GLY A 684 41.90 21.37 10.10
C GLY A 684 40.73 20.46 10.44
N ARG A 685 40.52 19.42 9.64
CA ARG A 685 39.35 18.54 9.77
C ARG A 685 39.32 17.76 11.08
N TYR A 686 40.48 17.47 11.64
CA TYR A 686 40.71 16.78 12.89
C TYR A 686 41.13 17.76 14.01
N GLY A 687 41.05 19.06 13.79
CA GLY A 687 41.64 20.09 14.65
C GLY A 687 43.18 20.02 14.67
N GLU A 688 43.81 19.40 13.67
CA GLU A 688 45.23 19.13 13.63
C GLU A 688 46.10 20.39 13.45
N LYS A 689 45.50 21.51 13.06
CA LYS A 689 46.19 22.82 12.98
C LYS A 689 46.09 23.61 14.29
N MET A 690 45.36 23.09 15.28
CA MET A 690 45.32 23.63 16.64
C MET A 690 46.41 22.98 17.53
N PRO A 691 46.85 23.65 18.61
CA PRO A 691 47.74 23.02 19.58
C PRO A 691 47.12 21.74 20.17
N PRO A 692 47.85 20.61 20.25
CA PRO A 692 47.29 19.32 20.70
C PRO A 692 46.54 19.37 22.03
N GLU A 693 47.02 20.18 22.98
CA GLU A 693 46.47 20.37 24.33
C GLU A 693 45.19 21.20 24.39
N THR A 694 44.85 21.92 23.31
CA THR A 694 43.61 22.73 23.21
C THR A 694 42.78 22.35 21.99
N ARG A 695 43.09 21.21 21.37
CA ARG A 695 42.39 20.73 20.18
C ARG A 695 40.90 20.63 20.46
N ALA A 696 40.12 21.41 19.73
CA ALA A 696 38.67 21.44 19.78
C ALA A 696 38.09 21.23 18.38
N LEU A 697 36.85 20.76 18.31
CA LEU A 697 36.12 20.66 17.05
C LEU A 697 34.87 21.54 17.09
N ARG A 698 34.56 22.15 15.95
CA ARG A 698 33.40 23.04 15.79
C ARG A 698 32.12 22.26 15.54
N SER A 699 31.06 22.70 16.18
CA SER A 699 29.68 22.31 15.88
C SER A 699 29.19 22.98 14.59
N TYR A 700 28.27 22.34 13.86
CA TYR A 700 27.69 22.94 12.64
C TYR A 700 26.27 22.43 12.34
N GLY A 701 25.58 23.12 11.42
CA GLY A 701 24.14 23.01 11.21
C GLY A 701 23.65 21.60 10.95
N SER A 702 24.05 21.00 9.83
CA SER A 702 23.53 19.69 9.42
C SER A 702 23.76 18.59 10.46
N MET A 703 24.88 18.60 11.18
CA MET A 703 25.13 17.62 12.25
C MET A 703 24.37 17.92 13.52
N THR A 704 24.18 19.20 13.87
CA THR A 704 23.43 19.55 15.08
C THR A 704 21.96 19.17 14.96
N TYR A 705 21.32 19.46 13.82
CA TYR A 705 19.94 19.01 13.57
C TYR A 705 19.84 17.48 13.45
N ALA A 706 20.84 16.82 12.87
CA ALA A 706 20.91 15.35 12.82
C ALA A 706 20.99 14.71 14.22
N GLY A 707 21.88 15.21 15.08
CA GLY A 707 22.05 14.75 16.45
C GLY A 707 20.82 14.98 17.31
N PHE A 708 20.26 16.21 17.25
CA PHE A 708 19.02 16.58 17.95
C PHE A 708 17.86 15.64 17.60
N LYS A 709 17.57 15.45 16.30
CA LYS A 709 16.54 14.52 15.82
C LYS A 709 16.79 13.08 16.27
N SER A 710 18.03 12.61 16.15
CA SER A 710 18.40 11.23 16.49
C SER A 710 18.16 10.93 17.97
N MET A 711 18.41 11.89 18.87
CA MET A 711 18.09 11.77 20.28
C MET A 711 16.58 11.63 20.54
N LEU A 712 15.77 12.42 19.84
CA LEU A 712 14.30 12.34 19.95
C LEU A 712 13.76 10.99 19.43
N TYR A 713 14.25 10.52 18.28
CA TYR A 713 13.88 9.21 17.73
C TYR A 713 14.35 8.04 18.59
N ALA A 714 15.45 8.20 19.34
CA ALA A 714 15.91 7.22 20.32
C ALA A 714 15.14 7.26 21.66
N GLY A 715 14.17 8.18 21.79
CA GLY A 715 13.30 8.27 22.95
C GLY A 715 13.84 9.10 24.10
N LEU A 716 14.81 9.99 23.88
CA LEU A 716 15.15 11.00 24.88
C LEU A 716 14.04 12.04 25.01
N ALA A 717 13.77 12.45 26.25
CA ALA A 717 12.74 13.45 26.53
C ALA A 717 13.18 14.85 26.07
N PRO A 718 12.24 15.76 25.72
CA PRO A 718 12.58 17.12 25.33
C PRO A 718 13.37 17.92 26.37
N ASN A 719 13.22 17.58 27.67
CA ASN A 719 13.93 18.21 28.78
C ASN A 719 15.22 17.47 29.20
N ASP A 720 15.65 16.45 28.45
CA ASP A 720 16.96 15.86 28.64
C ASP A 720 18.03 16.96 28.41
N PRO A 721 19.05 17.09 29.29
CA PRO A 721 20.05 18.15 29.15
C PRO A 721 20.76 18.16 27.79
N ARG A 722 20.96 16.98 27.19
CA ARG A 722 21.60 16.83 25.87
C ARG A 722 20.69 17.36 24.75
N VAL A 723 19.40 17.03 24.83
CA VAL A 723 18.37 17.52 23.89
C VAL A 723 18.18 19.01 24.02
N THR A 724 18.13 19.52 25.25
CA THR A 724 18.01 20.95 25.55
C THR A 724 19.20 21.73 24.98
N ALA A 725 20.43 21.28 25.23
CA ALA A 725 21.64 21.94 24.73
C ALA A 725 21.67 21.99 23.19
N ALA A 726 21.29 20.91 22.52
CA ALA A 726 21.18 20.88 21.06
C ALA A 726 20.11 21.84 20.53
N PHE A 727 18.96 21.92 21.21
CA PHE A 727 17.89 22.83 20.85
C PHE A 727 18.28 24.31 21.09
N ASP A 728 19.02 24.61 22.15
CA ASP A 728 19.55 25.95 22.40
C ASP A 728 20.60 26.36 21.36
N TRP A 729 21.42 25.41 20.87
CA TRP A 729 22.27 25.66 19.71
C TRP A 729 21.44 26.02 18.47
N ILE A 730 20.37 25.27 18.19
CA ILE A 730 19.44 25.55 17.08
C ILE A 730 18.81 26.94 17.21
N ARG A 731 18.37 27.32 18.41
CA ARG A 731 17.77 28.62 18.70
C ARG A 731 18.74 29.79 18.54
N SER A 732 20.04 29.56 18.74
CA SER A 732 21.09 30.58 18.59
C SER A 732 21.69 30.67 17.19
N HIS A 733 21.52 29.64 16.36
CA HIS A 733 22.04 29.56 14.99
C HIS A 733 20.91 29.44 13.94
N TRP A 734 19.78 30.11 14.18
CA TRP A 734 18.59 30.02 13.36
C TRP A 734 18.75 30.68 11.98
N THR A 735 18.86 29.87 10.93
CA THR A 735 18.87 30.30 9.53
C THR A 735 18.52 29.12 8.63
N PHE A 736 17.95 29.38 7.45
CA PHE A 736 17.73 28.37 6.40
C PHE A 736 18.33 28.79 5.05
N THR A 737 19.11 29.86 5.01
CA THR A 737 19.75 30.36 3.79
C THR A 737 21.20 29.89 3.63
N GLU A 738 21.76 29.30 4.69
CA GLU A 738 23.06 28.64 4.70
C GLU A 738 23.00 27.42 5.63
N ASN A 739 24.00 26.54 5.53
CA ASN A 739 24.29 25.52 6.53
C ASN A 739 25.25 26.13 7.56
N PRO A 740 24.80 26.46 8.79
CA PRO A 740 25.63 27.18 9.75
C PRO A 740 27.00 26.52 9.96
N GLY A 741 28.08 27.30 9.80
CA GLY A 741 29.47 26.82 9.87
C GLY A 741 30.04 26.24 8.57
N LEU A 742 29.22 26.04 7.53
CA LEU A 742 29.62 25.51 6.22
C LEU A 742 29.20 26.39 5.03
N GLY A 743 28.44 27.48 5.27
CA GLY A 743 27.94 28.36 4.22
C GLY A 743 27.01 27.60 3.28
N SER A 744 27.21 27.71 1.97
CA SER A 744 26.37 27.01 0.99
C SER A 744 26.67 25.52 0.86
N GLN A 745 27.68 24.94 1.51
CA GLN A 745 28.02 23.52 1.32
C GLN A 745 27.02 22.60 2.03
N GLY A 746 26.41 21.66 1.30
CA GLY A 746 25.44 20.72 1.86
C GLY A 746 24.15 21.39 2.34
N LEU A 747 23.75 22.50 1.71
CA LEU A 747 22.61 23.34 2.10
C LEU A 747 21.30 22.55 2.03
N TYR A 748 21.05 21.80 0.96
CA TYR A 748 19.77 21.11 0.80
C TYR A 748 19.67 19.85 1.65
N TYR A 749 20.79 19.14 1.82
CA TYR A 749 20.90 18.09 2.83
C TYR A 749 20.64 18.65 4.24
N TYR A 750 21.20 19.82 4.56
CA TYR A 750 20.94 20.52 5.81
C TYR A 750 19.45 20.87 5.96
N LEU A 751 18.81 21.45 4.94
CA LEU A 751 17.39 21.80 4.98
C LEU A 751 16.50 20.58 5.21
N HIS A 752 16.79 19.46 4.55
CA HIS A 752 16.07 18.21 4.80
C HIS A 752 16.27 17.70 6.24
N ALA A 753 17.50 17.69 6.74
CA ALA A 753 17.78 17.29 8.12
C ALA A 753 17.09 18.22 9.14
N ALA A 754 17.12 19.53 8.90
CA ALA A 754 16.50 20.54 9.74
C ALA A 754 14.97 20.40 9.78
N ALA A 755 14.33 20.23 8.61
CA ALA A 755 12.89 20.05 8.51
C ALA A 755 12.43 18.80 9.30
N ARG A 756 13.11 17.66 9.12
CA ARG A 756 12.80 16.43 9.88
C ARG A 756 12.97 16.62 11.38
N ALA A 757 14.04 17.28 11.80
CA ALA A 757 14.35 17.48 13.21
C ALA A 757 13.34 18.41 13.91
N LEU A 758 12.94 19.49 13.23
CA LEU A 758 11.92 20.41 13.73
C LEU A 758 10.55 19.75 13.77
N ASN A 759 10.20 18.92 12.78
CA ASN A 759 9.00 18.10 12.82
C ASN A 759 9.03 17.11 14.00
N ALA A 760 10.15 16.41 14.21
CA ALA A 760 10.34 15.47 15.32
C ALA A 760 10.24 16.12 16.71
N SER A 761 10.57 17.41 16.83
CA SER A 761 10.44 18.16 18.08
C SER A 761 8.99 18.41 18.51
N GLY A 762 8.04 18.37 17.56
CA GLY A 762 6.65 18.77 17.80
C GLY A 762 6.45 20.27 18.04
N ALA A 763 7.50 21.09 17.91
CA ALA A 763 7.38 22.52 18.10
C ALA A 763 6.49 23.14 17.00
N ILE A 764 5.51 23.95 17.41
CA ILE A 764 4.74 24.81 16.50
C ILE A 764 5.54 26.09 16.20
N SER A 765 6.14 26.67 17.24
CA SER A 765 7.01 27.84 17.15
C SER A 765 8.30 27.62 17.91
N VAL A 766 9.37 28.27 17.46
CA VAL A 766 10.69 28.25 18.08
C VAL A 766 11.03 29.65 18.54
N THR A 767 11.35 29.82 19.81
CA THR A 767 11.87 31.10 20.32
C THR A 767 13.35 31.18 19.97
N VAL A 768 13.65 31.91 18.90
CA VAL A 768 15.01 32.17 18.43
C VAL A 768 15.65 33.23 19.33
N THR A 769 16.89 32.99 19.71
CA THR A 769 17.72 33.88 20.52
C THR A 769 18.87 34.31 19.63
N SER A 770 18.69 35.41 18.89
CA SER A 770 19.70 35.79 17.90
C SER A 770 20.91 36.38 18.63
N ASP A 771 22.06 35.78 18.40
CA ASP A 771 23.39 36.37 18.64
C ASP A 771 23.95 36.87 17.30
N VAL A 772 23.07 37.26 16.35
CA VAL A 772 23.43 37.70 14.99
C VAL A 772 24.30 38.96 15.02
N ALA A 773 24.48 39.58 16.18
CA ALA A 773 25.46 40.62 16.44
C ALA A 773 26.92 40.12 16.63
N LYS A 774 27.23 38.82 16.47
CA LYS A 774 28.63 38.32 16.55
C LYS A 774 29.36 38.16 15.21
N THR A 775 28.73 38.43 14.07
CA THR A 775 29.43 38.45 12.76
C THR A 775 30.05 39.79 12.40
N THR A 776 29.90 40.80 13.26
CA THR A 776 30.79 41.98 13.28
C THR A 776 31.30 42.16 14.70
N ALA A 777 32.62 42.17 14.90
CA ALA A 777 33.17 42.58 16.18
C ALA A 777 32.61 43.98 16.50
N PRO A 778 32.02 44.22 17.68
CA PRO A 778 31.55 45.55 18.02
C PRO A 778 32.73 46.51 17.96
N ALA A 779 32.56 47.64 17.25
CA ALA A 779 33.59 48.66 17.14
C ALA A 779 33.95 49.27 18.52
N ASN A 780 33.14 49.02 19.56
CA ASN A 780 33.35 49.45 20.93
C ASN A 780 33.09 48.33 21.95
N PRO A 781 34.02 48.04 22.88
CA PRO A 781 33.86 47.01 23.92
C PRO A 781 32.85 47.34 25.04
N SER A 782 32.17 48.50 25.00
CA SER A 782 31.30 48.98 26.09
C SER A 782 29.81 48.98 25.77
N GLU A 783 29.38 48.48 24.60
CA GLU A 783 27.95 48.30 24.30
C GLU A 783 27.49 46.90 24.74
N SER A 784 26.59 46.85 25.71
CA SER A 784 25.85 45.64 26.03
C SER A 784 24.98 45.24 24.84
N GLN A 785 25.30 44.14 24.17
CA GLN A 785 24.47 43.57 23.11
C GLN A 785 23.12 43.14 23.67
N GLU A 786 22.03 43.79 23.25
CA GLU A 786 20.68 43.31 23.51
C GLU A 786 20.45 41.99 22.76
N ILE A 787 20.20 40.91 23.49
CA ILE A 787 19.78 39.64 22.91
C ILE A 787 18.36 39.84 22.36
N SER A 788 18.21 39.88 21.04
CA SER A 788 16.88 39.91 20.43
C SER A 788 16.27 38.50 20.48
N THR A 789 15.09 38.41 21.08
CA THR A 789 14.31 37.16 21.12
C THR A 789 13.10 37.30 20.20
N SER A 790 12.85 36.31 19.36
CA SER A 790 11.67 36.30 18.48
C SER A 790 11.08 34.90 18.38
N SER A 791 9.76 34.81 18.51
CA SER A 791 9.04 33.57 18.24
C SER A 791 8.85 33.41 16.73
N ARG A 792 9.35 32.31 16.18
CA ARG A 792 9.33 32.01 14.74
C ARG A 792 8.51 30.77 14.46
N ASN A 793 7.66 30.82 13.44
CA ASN A 793 7.05 29.61 12.90
C ASN A 793 8.03 28.97 11.91
N TRP A 794 8.57 27.82 12.28
CA TRP A 794 9.65 27.20 11.51
C TRP A 794 9.19 26.67 10.16
N ARG A 795 7.92 26.27 10.03
CA ARG A 795 7.34 25.81 8.76
C ARG A 795 7.31 26.97 7.77
N ASN A 796 6.91 28.15 8.24
CA ASN A 796 6.91 29.36 7.41
C ASN A 796 8.32 29.75 6.97
N ASP A 797 9.27 29.81 7.91
CA ASP A 797 10.65 30.20 7.65
C ASP A 797 11.35 29.26 6.66
N LEU A 798 11.18 27.95 6.84
CA LEU A 798 11.78 26.95 5.95
C LEU A 798 11.12 26.98 4.57
N THR A 799 9.79 27.12 4.51
CA THR A 799 9.05 27.26 3.24
C THR A 799 9.58 28.46 2.46
N ASP A 800 9.69 29.63 3.09
CA ASP A 800 10.16 30.85 2.43
C ASP A 800 11.58 30.66 1.87
N ALA A 801 12.48 30.03 2.63
CA ALA A 801 13.85 29.74 2.19
C ALA A 801 13.92 28.76 1.00
N VAL A 802 13.14 27.67 1.03
CA VAL A 802 13.12 26.68 -0.06
C VAL A 802 12.46 27.26 -1.31
N LEU A 803 11.38 28.03 -1.17
CA LEU A 803 10.69 28.64 -2.32
C LEU A 803 11.55 29.69 -3.03
N ALA A 804 12.39 30.43 -2.30
CA ALA A 804 13.23 31.47 -2.86
C ALA A 804 14.25 30.97 -3.91
N SER A 805 14.58 29.67 -3.89
CA SER A 805 15.54 29.05 -4.81
C SER A 805 14.92 28.09 -5.82
N GLN A 806 13.59 27.93 -5.86
CA GLN A 806 12.94 27.06 -6.85
C GLN A 806 13.07 27.67 -8.26
N ARG A 807 13.54 26.87 -9.20
CA ARG A 807 13.68 27.25 -10.61
C ARG A 807 12.34 27.17 -11.35
N ALA A 808 12.28 27.81 -12.52
CA ALA A 808 11.07 27.84 -13.34
C ALA A 808 10.60 26.45 -13.80
N ASP A 809 11.53 25.50 -13.99
CA ASP A 809 11.24 24.11 -14.34
C ASP A 809 10.80 23.26 -13.13
N GLY A 810 10.75 23.84 -11.94
CA GLY A 810 10.38 23.17 -10.70
C GLY A 810 11.55 22.55 -9.93
N SER A 811 12.77 22.54 -10.49
CA SER A 811 13.95 21.97 -9.86
C SER A 811 14.62 22.91 -8.85
N TRP A 812 15.50 22.33 -8.05
CA TRP A 812 16.47 23.05 -7.23
C TRP A 812 17.88 22.53 -7.55
N VAL A 813 18.88 23.39 -7.34
CA VAL A 813 20.29 23.00 -7.38
C VAL A 813 21.08 23.89 -6.43
N ASN A 814 22.26 23.42 -6.03
CA ASN A 814 23.25 24.24 -5.36
C ASN A 814 24.42 24.55 -6.30
N SER A 815 24.91 25.79 -6.28
CA SER A 815 26.14 26.15 -6.98
C SER A 815 27.39 25.56 -6.31
N ALA A 816 27.32 25.22 -5.02
CA ALA A 816 28.37 24.49 -4.31
C ALA A 816 28.16 22.98 -4.49
N ASP A 817 28.87 22.38 -5.45
CA ASP A 817 28.71 20.98 -5.86
C ASP A 817 29.18 19.92 -4.84
N ARG A 818 29.81 20.34 -3.73
CA ARG A 818 30.30 19.41 -2.71
C ARG A 818 29.15 18.50 -2.25
N TRP A 819 29.44 17.19 -2.19
CA TRP A 819 28.46 16.13 -1.87
C TRP A 819 27.31 15.99 -2.87
N GLN A 820 27.60 16.24 -4.16
CA GLN A 820 26.65 16.07 -5.28
C GLN A 820 25.48 17.05 -5.25
N GLU A 821 25.56 18.16 -4.50
CA GLU A 821 24.50 19.18 -4.53
C GLU A 821 24.50 20.04 -5.81
N GLY A 822 25.44 19.83 -6.74
CA GLY A 822 25.34 20.34 -8.11
C GLY A 822 24.39 19.51 -8.99
N GLN A 823 23.93 18.35 -8.51
CA GLN A 823 23.02 17.46 -9.24
C GLN A 823 21.56 17.84 -8.96
N PRO A 824 20.81 18.35 -9.95
CA PRO A 824 19.46 18.87 -9.72
C PRO A 824 18.47 17.79 -9.28
N GLU A 825 18.65 16.53 -9.69
CA GLU A 825 17.82 15.41 -9.27
C GLU A 825 17.93 15.16 -7.76
N LEU A 826 19.15 15.09 -7.21
CA LEU A 826 19.36 14.89 -5.78
C LEU A 826 18.84 16.08 -4.97
N VAL A 827 19.18 17.29 -5.39
CA VAL A 827 18.79 18.50 -4.67
C VAL A 827 17.29 18.73 -4.68
N THR A 828 16.63 18.48 -5.82
CA THR A 828 15.17 18.57 -5.91
C THR A 828 14.50 17.58 -4.98
N VAL A 829 15.03 16.35 -4.84
CA VAL A 829 14.51 15.38 -3.87
C VAL A 829 14.66 15.88 -2.43
N TYR A 830 15.81 16.45 -2.04
CA TYR A 830 15.97 17.02 -0.70
C TYR A 830 15.02 18.21 -0.45
N ALA A 831 14.84 19.09 -1.43
CA ALA A 831 13.93 20.23 -1.33
C ALA A 831 12.47 19.78 -1.18
N ILE A 832 12.03 18.79 -1.96
CA ILE A 832 10.70 18.19 -1.84
C ILE A 832 10.52 17.58 -0.46
N LEU A 833 11.43 16.71 -0.02
CA LEU A 833 11.34 16.06 1.29
C LEU A 833 11.31 17.08 2.44
N ALA A 834 12.08 18.17 2.36
CA ALA A 834 12.03 19.25 3.33
C ALA A 834 10.67 19.94 3.36
N LEU A 835 10.08 20.23 2.20
CA LEU A 835 8.72 20.79 2.10
C LEU A 835 7.65 19.79 2.57
N GLU A 836 7.85 18.50 2.36
CA GLU A 836 6.92 17.48 2.84
C GLU A 836 6.91 17.42 4.37
N GLU A 837 8.05 17.58 5.03
CA GLU A 837 8.10 17.68 6.50
C GLU A 837 7.36 18.92 7.03
N VAL A 838 7.41 20.08 6.34
CA VAL A 838 6.61 21.25 6.77
C VAL A 838 5.12 21.03 6.58
N LEU A 839 4.73 20.24 5.57
CA LEU A 839 3.34 19.95 5.20
C LEU A 839 2.73 18.77 5.97
N LYS A 840 3.48 18.10 6.83
CA LYS A 840 2.93 16.99 7.63
C LYS A 840 1.90 17.51 8.63
N PRO A 841 0.74 16.84 8.74
CA PRO A 841 -0.30 17.25 9.67
C PRO A 841 0.21 17.14 11.11
N VAL A 842 -0.27 18.03 11.96
CA VAL A 842 -0.21 17.82 13.41
C VAL A 842 -1.47 17.08 13.82
N THR A 843 -1.32 16.04 14.63
CA THR A 843 -2.49 15.33 15.18
C THR A 843 -3.22 16.30 16.13
N GLN A 844 -4.56 16.33 16.07
CA GLN A 844 -5.48 17.29 16.72
C GLN A 844 -5.41 17.39 18.26
N SER A 845 -4.33 16.95 18.90
CA SER A 845 -4.08 17.11 20.34
C SER A 845 -2.74 17.78 20.66
N GLN A 846 -2.22 18.63 19.77
CA GLN A 846 -1.10 19.54 20.06
C GLN A 846 -1.60 20.93 20.44
#